data_AF-A0A5J5A1Z1-F1
#
_entry.id   AF-A0A5J5A1Z1-F1
#
_cell.length_a   1.000
_cell.length_b   1.000
_cell.length_c   1.000
_cell.angle_alpha   90.00
_cell.angle_beta   90.00
_cell.angle_gamma   90.00
#
_symmetry.space_group_name_H-M   'P 1'
#
loop_
_entity.id
_entity.type
_entity.pdbx_description
1 polymer ?
#
loop_
_entity_poly.entity_id
_entity_poly.type
_entity_poly.pdbx_seq_one_letter_code
_entity_poly.pdbx_strand_id
1 'polypeptide(L)'
;MAAVRLLTSHLFFFLISLSISPPCLSIPDYEALLKFKKSITDAGALDSWKPTTSPCNNNAPWVGVRCLRGIVTGLHLGHMGLSGKIDIDALHELPGLRIIALVDNSFSGPIPEFNRLGGLKSLYLSKNQFSGEIPNDFFSKMLSMKKLWLSENKFSGKISESLVKLPHLIELHLENNQFSGPIPSFAQTSLTSIDLSYNKLEGEVPASMSKFHIRSFQGNPGLCGKPLGKECLKSPPPPLLEKEADDTALPPEEKPKGVQETSKAGWVVLGLMVTVLLLTILIKKKREEDKFDIMGKENLDDVVEVHIPSSNRRGMESSRSSRSNRSHRSSRKDSSRKGGGDLVVVNVDKGIFGLQDLMKAAAEVLGNGGLGSAYKASMANGVSVVVKRMREMNKLSKDAFDIEMRRLGRLRHRNILTPLAYHYRKEEKLLVSEYVPKGSLLYILHGDRGISHAQLNWPTRLKIIQGVARGVGFLHSEFATYELPHGNLKSSNVLLDSNYEPLLGDYALYPLINNTQASQTMFSFKSPEAILYQQVSPKSDVYCLGIIILEVITGKFPSQYLNNQKGGTDVVQWVKSAISEKRETELIDPDIVGATNSLGQMKRKTLPKSQLGSAKLTTCIDRRRSACFLLPSLTFSNQSPNNTTPETRNHSEAASSSTSVEEEPRQYESQTPKGTRPRPEYQDEQARLLNASLRHVNRLGWTEAAMIAGARDVGVSPSIIGSFPRKEAALVEFFMDDCLQRLADRIDSGEDLSNLIPSERITKLVRIRLEMQAPYISKWPQALSIQAHPLNVPTSFKQRAMLVDDIWHAAGDEASDVDWYMKRAALGAIYSATEVYMLTDSSPDFNDTWVFLNGRVKDVFDMKNTIQEVKYLAETVGAGMGSSLQGFMKRVLPR
;
A
#
# COMPACT_ATOMS: atom_id res chain seq x y z
N MET A 1 -27.76 45.91 17.51
CA MET A 1 -26.77 46.09 16.44
C MET A 1 -25.32 46.33 16.92
N ALA A 2 -25.06 46.65 18.19
CA ALA A 2 -23.68 46.81 18.70
C ALA A 2 -22.92 45.48 18.96
N ALA A 3 -23.62 44.40 19.34
CA ALA A 3 -22.98 43.11 19.64
C ALA A 3 -22.43 42.38 18.40
N VAL A 4 -23.02 42.60 17.21
CA VAL A 4 -22.56 42.00 15.96
C VAL A 4 -21.25 42.65 15.48
N ARG A 5 -21.04 43.95 15.76
CA ARG A 5 -19.83 44.67 15.36
C ARG A 5 -18.60 44.34 16.22
N LEU A 6 -18.79 43.96 17.47
CA LEU A 6 -17.71 43.52 18.37
C LEU A 6 -17.21 42.11 18.02
N LEU A 7 -18.11 41.19 17.65
CA LEU A 7 -17.76 39.85 17.19
C LEU A 7 -17.04 39.86 15.83
N THR A 8 -17.42 40.75 14.91
CA THR A 8 -16.70 40.90 13.63
C THR A 8 -15.33 41.56 13.82
N SER A 9 -15.18 42.48 14.78
CA SER A 9 -13.90 43.13 15.06
C SER A 9 -12.88 42.16 15.69
N HIS A 10 -13.31 41.32 16.64
CA HIS A 10 -12.44 40.30 17.23
C HIS A 10 -12.11 39.17 16.24
N LEU A 11 -13.04 38.77 15.35
CA LEU A 11 -12.71 37.85 14.25
C LEU A 11 -11.74 38.48 13.25
N PHE A 12 -11.89 39.77 12.94
CA PHE A 12 -11.03 40.47 11.98
C PHE A 12 -9.62 40.67 12.50
N PHE A 13 -9.44 41.00 13.79
CA PHE A 13 -8.11 41.04 14.41
C PHE A 13 -7.46 39.65 14.56
N PHE A 14 -8.26 38.61 14.80
CA PHE A 14 -7.76 37.23 14.79
C PHE A 14 -7.32 36.81 13.38
N LEU A 15 -8.08 37.18 12.34
CA LEU A 15 -7.74 36.93 10.94
C LEU A 15 -6.52 37.75 10.47
N ILE A 16 -6.36 38.99 10.92
CA ILE A 16 -5.18 39.81 10.61
C ILE A 16 -3.92 39.27 11.29
N SER A 17 -4.03 38.74 12.51
CA SER A 17 -2.91 38.08 13.20
C SER A 17 -2.46 36.77 12.51
N LEU A 18 -3.34 36.13 11.74
CA LEU A 18 -3.03 34.97 10.90
C LEU A 18 -2.41 35.33 9.54
N SER A 19 -2.58 36.57 9.07
CA SER A 19 -2.06 37.05 7.77
C SER A 19 -0.75 37.83 7.84
N ILE A 20 -0.24 38.15 9.03
CA ILE A 20 1.10 38.74 9.23
C ILE A 20 2.01 37.69 9.89
N SER A 21 2.21 36.57 9.19
CA SER A 21 3.45 35.83 9.31
C SER A 21 4.35 36.34 8.18
N PRO A 22 5.61 36.77 8.44
CA PRO A 22 6.49 37.14 7.34
C PRO A 22 6.59 35.96 6.37
N PRO A 23 6.62 36.18 5.04
CA PRO A 23 6.88 35.11 4.09
C PRO A 23 8.24 34.52 4.45
N CYS A 24 8.22 33.31 5.01
CA CYS A 24 9.42 32.53 5.21
C CYS A 24 9.96 32.27 3.80
N LEU A 25 11.05 32.94 3.43
CA LEU A 25 11.87 32.57 2.28
C LEU A 25 12.33 31.14 2.57
N SER A 26 11.57 30.14 2.11
CA SER A 26 11.92 28.75 2.31
C SER A 26 13.20 28.51 1.51
N ILE A 27 14.29 28.29 2.24
CA ILE A 27 15.57 27.90 1.67
C ILE A 27 15.33 26.66 0.78
N PRO A 28 15.92 26.57 -0.43
CA PRO A 28 15.79 25.37 -1.26
C PRO A 28 16.16 24.10 -0.49
N ASP A 29 15.41 23.01 -0.67
CA ASP A 29 15.57 21.74 0.08
C ASP A 29 17.05 21.28 0.17
N TYR A 30 17.82 21.46 -0.91
CA TYR A 30 19.24 21.06 -0.94
C TYR A 30 20.12 21.89 -0.01
N GLU A 31 19.84 23.19 0.16
CA GLU A 31 20.62 24.07 1.04
C GLU A 31 20.29 23.81 2.51
N ALA A 32 19.01 23.56 2.83
CA ALA A 32 18.59 23.06 4.13
C ALA A 32 19.30 21.74 4.49
N LEU A 33 19.38 20.80 3.55
CA LEU A 33 20.11 19.54 3.74
C LEU A 33 21.63 19.72 3.84
N LEU A 34 22.23 20.67 3.12
CA LEU A 34 23.66 20.97 3.28
C LEU A 34 23.96 21.65 4.63
N LYS A 35 23.05 22.50 5.13
CA LYS A 35 23.13 23.05 6.49
C LYS A 35 23.03 21.93 7.52
N PHE A 36 22.09 21.01 7.34
CA PHE A 36 21.99 19.80 8.17
C PHE A 36 23.29 18.98 8.12
N LYS A 37 23.85 18.70 6.94
CA LYS A 37 25.12 17.96 6.79
C LYS A 37 26.28 18.62 7.56
N LYS A 38 26.37 19.95 7.57
CA LYS A 38 27.42 20.69 8.31
C LYS A 38 27.33 20.50 9.84
N SER A 39 26.15 20.16 10.37
CA SER A 39 25.96 19.89 11.80
C SER A 39 26.41 18.47 12.23
N ILE A 40 26.72 17.60 11.26
CA ILE A 40 27.13 16.21 11.46
C ILE A 40 28.65 16.11 11.45
N THR A 41 29.24 15.50 12.49
CA THR A 41 30.70 15.43 12.65
C THR A 41 31.34 14.37 11.75
N ASP A 42 30.72 13.19 11.62
CA ASP A 42 31.21 12.06 10.80
C ASP A 42 30.47 11.96 9.45
N ALA A 43 30.38 13.06 8.72
CA ALA A 43 29.53 13.21 7.55
C ALA A 43 30.04 12.53 6.25
N GLY A 44 31.09 11.70 6.31
CA GLY A 44 31.68 11.05 5.12
C GLY A 44 30.71 10.13 4.37
N ALA A 45 29.79 9.49 5.09
CA ALA A 45 28.70 8.72 4.47
C ALA A 45 27.73 9.59 3.62
N LEU A 46 27.78 10.92 3.78
CA LEU A 46 26.94 11.89 3.08
C LEU A 46 27.70 12.62 1.95
N ASP A 47 28.83 12.09 1.45
CA ASP A 47 29.65 12.73 0.42
C ASP A 47 28.96 12.94 -0.93
N SER A 48 27.89 12.18 -1.19
CA SER A 48 27.00 12.42 -2.33
C SER A 48 26.24 13.75 -2.26
N TRP A 49 26.13 14.36 -1.08
CA TRP A 49 25.41 15.61 -0.87
C TRP A 49 26.29 16.78 -1.28
N LYS A 50 26.14 17.21 -2.53
CA LYS A 50 26.95 18.26 -3.16
C LYS A 50 26.08 19.37 -3.71
N PRO A 51 26.47 20.65 -3.55
CA PRO A 51 25.67 21.80 -4.01
C PRO A 51 25.41 21.82 -5.52
N THR A 52 26.20 21.09 -6.30
CA THR A 52 26.06 20.98 -7.76
C THR A 52 25.02 19.95 -8.21
N THR A 53 24.43 19.20 -7.28
CA THR A 53 23.50 18.10 -7.57
C THR A 53 22.21 18.26 -6.78
N SER A 54 21.08 17.89 -7.37
CA SER A 54 19.79 17.93 -6.66
C SER A 54 19.63 16.71 -5.74
N PRO A 55 19.12 16.87 -4.50
CA PRO A 55 18.81 15.76 -3.60
C PRO A 55 17.87 14.72 -4.22
N CYS A 56 17.01 15.16 -5.14
CA CYS A 56 15.98 14.34 -5.79
C CYS A 56 16.33 13.94 -7.23
N ASN A 57 17.61 13.98 -7.61
CA ASN A 57 18.06 13.56 -8.94
C ASN A 57 17.91 12.04 -9.13
N ASN A 58 17.18 11.60 -10.17
CA ASN A 58 16.96 10.18 -10.47
C ASN A 58 18.22 9.45 -10.95
N ASN A 59 19.16 10.16 -11.57
CA ASN A 59 20.38 9.56 -12.12
C ASN A 59 21.51 9.47 -11.09
N ALA A 60 21.46 10.29 -10.03
CA ALA A 60 22.45 10.33 -8.95
C ALA A 60 21.80 10.86 -7.65
N PRO A 61 20.96 10.06 -6.97
CA PRO A 61 20.25 10.52 -5.78
C PRO A 61 21.21 10.68 -4.59
N TRP A 62 20.93 11.67 -3.74
CA TRP A 62 21.68 11.85 -2.50
C TRP A 62 21.43 10.66 -1.57
N VAL A 63 22.51 10.10 -1.03
CA VAL A 63 22.45 8.94 -0.14
C VAL A 63 21.51 9.23 1.03
N GLY A 64 20.55 8.33 1.22
CA GLY A 64 19.59 8.41 2.32
C GLY A 64 18.49 9.46 2.16
N VAL A 65 18.49 10.31 1.13
CA VAL A 65 17.36 11.21 0.86
C VAL A 65 16.25 10.43 0.13
N ARG A 66 14.99 10.66 0.50
CA ARG A 66 13.81 10.13 -0.18
C ARG A 66 12.95 11.26 -0.68
N CYS A 67 12.67 11.19 -1.97
CA CYS A 67 11.85 12.18 -2.63
C CYS A 67 10.56 11.57 -3.14
N LEU A 68 9.48 12.35 -3.06
CA LEU A 68 8.22 12.05 -3.72
C LEU A 68 7.91 13.22 -4.63
N ARG A 69 7.91 12.98 -5.95
CA ARG A 69 7.69 14.02 -6.96
C ARG A 69 8.65 15.22 -6.82
N GLY A 70 9.93 14.95 -6.57
CA GLY A 70 10.96 15.99 -6.43
C GLY A 70 11.02 16.71 -5.08
N ILE A 71 10.10 16.42 -4.15
CA ILE A 71 10.08 17.01 -2.80
C ILE A 71 10.75 16.04 -1.82
N VAL A 72 11.62 16.55 -0.95
CA VAL A 72 12.23 15.74 0.12
C VAL A 72 11.15 15.37 1.14
N THR A 73 10.84 14.07 1.21
CA THR A 73 9.81 13.52 2.11
C THR A 73 10.40 12.67 3.23
N GLY A 74 11.63 12.19 3.09
CA GLY A 74 12.25 11.38 4.11
C GLY A 74 13.77 11.45 4.13
N LEU A 75 14.33 11.32 5.34
CA LEU A 75 15.75 11.11 5.58
C LEU A 75 15.96 9.72 6.18
N HIS A 76 16.69 8.87 5.47
CA HIS A 76 16.99 7.48 5.81
C HIS A 76 18.50 7.32 5.94
N LEU A 77 19.04 7.78 7.07
CA LEU A 77 20.47 7.87 7.36
C LEU A 77 20.90 6.83 8.39
N GLY A 78 20.32 5.63 8.34
CA GLY A 78 20.64 4.59 9.32
C GLY A 78 21.86 3.76 8.94
N HIS A 79 22.59 3.26 9.94
CA HIS A 79 23.80 2.43 9.81
C HIS A 79 24.95 3.15 9.09
N MET A 80 25.12 4.44 9.34
CA MET A 80 26.11 5.29 8.66
C MET A 80 27.22 5.78 9.59
N GLY A 81 27.18 5.41 10.88
CA GLY A 81 28.17 5.85 11.88
C GLY A 81 28.10 7.36 12.17
N LEU A 82 26.99 8.03 11.86
CA LEU A 82 26.86 9.47 12.00
C LEU A 82 26.85 9.88 13.48
N SER A 83 27.44 11.02 13.80
CA SER A 83 27.49 11.59 15.14
C SER A 83 27.38 13.12 15.09
N GLY A 84 27.30 13.77 16.24
CA GLY A 84 27.18 15.24 16.35
C GLY A 84 25.77 15.70 16.68
N LYS A 85 25.47 16.97 16.36
CA LYS A 85 24.21 17.62 16.73
C LYS A 85 23.25 17.61 15.55
N ILE A 86 22.02 17.17 15.77
CA ILE A 86 20.96 17.21 14.75
C ILE A 86 20.41 18.64 14.70
N ASP A 87 20.71 19.38 13.64
CA ASP A 87 20.18 20.74 13.42
C ASP A 87 18.70 20.68 12.99
N ILE A 88 17.81 20.86 13.97
CA ILE A 88 16.35 20.90 13.74
C ILE A 88 15.94 22.16 12.99
N ASP A 89 16.65 23.28 13.13
CA ASP A 89 16.32 24.49 12.38
C ASP A 89 16.52 24.24 10.89
N ALA A 90 17.57 23.53 10.49
CA ALA A 90 17.77 23.10 9.11
C ALA A 90 16.67 22.14 8.62
N LEU A 91 16.19 21.21 9.46
CA LEU A 91 15.13 20.26 9.08
C LEU A 91 13.73 20.89 9.05
N HIS A 92 13.50 21.96 9.81
CA HIS A 92 12.24 22.71 9.84
C HIS A 92 11.97 23.43 8.50
N GLU A 93 13.04 23.80 7.78
CA GLU A 93 12.96 24.38 6.43
C GLU A 93 12.48 23.39 5.36
N LEU A 94 12.28 22.10 5.69
CA LEU A 94 11.82 21.06 4.77
C LEU A 94 10.31 20.79 4.96
N PRO A 95 9.40 21.53 4.28
CA PRO A 95 7.95 21.44 4.51
C PRO A 95 7.36 20.08 4.12
N GLY A 96 8.03 19.36 3.22
CA GLY A 96 7.67 18.02 2.75
C GLY A 96 8.07 16.89 3.69
N LEU A 97 8.92 17.13 4.70
CA LEU A 97 9.51 16.08 5.51
C LEU A 97 8.45 15.34 6.34
N ARG A 98 8.35 14.02 6.15
CA ARG A 98 7.40 13.13 6.85
C ARG A 98 8.09 12.01 7.60
N ILE A 99 9.31 11.63 7.20
CA ILE A 99 10.04 10.50 7.78
C ILE A 99 11.46 10.92 8.14
N ILE A 100 11.88 10.64 9.37
CA ILE A 100 13.27 10.74 9.79
C ILE A 100 13.67 9.38 10.37
N ALA A 101 14.68 8.75 9.79
CA ALA A 101 15.26 7.49 10.22
C ALA A 101 16.77 7.64 10.38
N LEU A 102 17.21 7.69 11.63
CA LEU A 102 18.61 7.81 12.06
C LEU A 102 19.07 6.57 12.83
N VAL A 103 18.44 5.42 12.56
CA VAL A 103 18.63 4.16 13.28
C VAL A 103 20.08 3.69 13.18
N ASP A 104 20.65 3.21 14.28
CA ASP A 104 22.00 2.62 14.32
C ASP A 104 23.09 3.62 13.89
N ASN A 105 23.28 4.64 14.73
CA ASN A 105 24.29 5.68 14.60
C ASN A 105 24.85 6.03 15.99
N SER A 106 25.73 7.02 16.05
CA SER A 106 26.42 7.47 17.26
C SER A 106 25.88 8.81 17.79
N PHE A 107 24.62 9.16 17.51
CA PHE A 107 24.03 10.39 18.04
C PHE A 107 23.82 10.30 19.55
N SER A 108 24.09 11.37 20.28
CA SER A 108 24.04 11.41 21.75
C SER A 108 23.42 12.71 22.27
N GLY A 109 23.20 12.78 23.60
CA GLY A 109 22.55 13.93 24.25
C GLY A 109 21.03 13.81 24.35
N PRO A 110 20.31 14.88 24.75
CA PRO A 110 18.86 14.89 24.85
C PRO A 110 18.18 14.75 23.48
N ILE A 111 16.88 14.38 23.49
CA ILE A 111 16.09 14.35 22.26
C ILE A 111 16.06 15.77 21.65
N PRO A 112 16.48 15.94 20.38
CA PRO A 112 16.35 17.21 19.68
C PRO A 112 14.89 17.65 19.56
N GLU A 113 14.64 18.93 19.29
CA GLU A 113 13.30 19.52 19.16
C GLU A 113 12.48 19.07 17.93
N PHE A 114 12.43 17.76 17.64
CA PHE A 114 11.62 17.17 16.57
C PHE A 114 10.13 17.53 16.69
N ASN A 115 9.67 17.92 17.88
CA ASN A 115 8.33 18.46 18.12
C ASN A 115 8.00 19.72 17.30
N ARG A 116 9.00 20.45 16.81
CA ARG A 116 8.83 21.57 15.88
C ARG A 116 8.46 21.10 14.46
N LEU A 117 8.65 19.83 14.14
CA LEU A 117 8.32 19.23 12.84
C LEU A 117 6.92 18.61 12.86
N GLY A 118 5.87 19.43 12.99
CA GLY A 118 4.49 18.96 13.20
C GLY A 118 3.92 18.08 12.08
N GLY A 119 4.50 18.13 10.87
CA GLY A 119 4.15 17.26 9.74
C GLY A 119 4.72 15.84 9.81
N LEU A 120 5.61 15.54 10.76
CA LEU A 120 6.31 14.27 10.83
C LEU A 120 5.35 13.12 11.13
N LYS A 121 5.43 12.06 10.33
CA LYS A 121 4.62 10.83 10.44
C LYS A 121 5.40 9.66 11.04
N SER A 122 6.71 9.64 10.86
CA SER A 122 7.56 8.55 11.39
C SER A 122 8.91 9.07 11.85
N LEU A 123 9.27 8.74 13.08
CA LEU A 123 10.55 9.07 13.70
C LEU A 123 11.22 7.80 14.23
N TYR A 124 12.36 7.44 13.65
CA TYR A 124 13.14 6.26 14.02
C TYR A 124 14.53 6.68 14.50
N LEU A 125 14.76 6.61 15.80
CA LEU A 125 16.01 6.98 16.48
C LEU A 125 16.66 5.79 17.19
N SER A 126 16.17 4.57 16.95
CA SER A 126 16.65 3.39 17.66
C SER A 126 18.16 3.15 17.49
N LYS A 127 18.79 2.49 18.47
CA LYS A 127 20.23 2.17 18.46
C LYS A 127 21.11 3.41 18.31
N ASN A 128 20.94 4.34 19.23
CA ASN A 128 21.79 5.52 19.36
C ASN A 128 22.19 5.68 20.84
N GLN A 129 22.78 6.81 21.18
CA GLN A 129 23.21 7.14 22.54
C GLN A 129 22.42 8.32 23.12
N PHE A 130 21.20 8.58 22.64
CA PHE A 130 20.35 9.64 23.19
C PHE A 130 20.02 9.35 24.66
N SER A 131 19.91 10.37 25.49
CA SER A 131 19.82 10.26 26.95
C SER A 131 19.00 11.38 27.56
N GLY A 132 18.69 11.28 28.86
CA GLY A 132 17.91 12.29 29.57
C GLY A 132 16.40 12.12 29.39
N GLU A 133 15.65 13.03 30.00
CA GLU A 133 14.18 12.96 30.05
C GLU A 133 13.53 13.58 28.81
N ILE A 134 12.41 13.01 28.38
CA ILE A 134 11.57 13.59 27.32
C ILE A 134 10.49 14.46 27.99
N PRO A 135 10.40 15.77 27.66
CA PRO A 135 9.40 16.64 28.26
C PRO A 135 7.96 16.13 28.09
N ASN A 136 7.12 16.39 29.08
CA ASN A 136 5.77 15.81 29.16
C ASN A 136 4.82 16.31 28.05
N ASP A 137 5.10 17.47 27.48
CA ASP A 137 4.37 18.14 26.40
C ASP A 137 5.06 18.02 25.03
N PHE A 138 6.20 17.31 24.94
CA PHE A 138 7.03 17.23 23.74
C PHE A 138 6.21 16.83 22.49
N PHE A 139 5.33 15.82 22.58
CA PHE A 139 4.59 15.32 21.43
C PHE A 139 3.30 16.09 21.11
N SER A 140 2.96 17.14 21.88
CA SER A 140 1.67 17.85 21.78
C SER A 140 1.34 18.40 20.39
N LYS A 141 2.35 18.82 19.62
CA LYS A 141 2.19 19.41 18.27
C LYS A 141 2.37 18.39 17.14
N MET A 142 2.69 17.13 17.44
CA MET A 142 3.04 16.10 16.45
C MET A 142 1.83 15.28 16.00
N LEU A 143 0.71 15.94 15.68
CA LEU A 143 -0.59 15.28 15.43
C LEU A 143 -0.60 14.30 14.25
N SER A 144 0.36 14.44 13.33
CA SER A 144 0.54 13.53 12.18
C SER A 144 1.29 12.23 12.51
N MET A 145 1.83 12.10 13.72
CA MET A 145 2.71 11.00 14.11
C MET A 145 1.98 9.66 14.08
N LYS A 146 2.60 8.68 13.40
CA LYS A 146 2.11 7.30 13.28
C LYS A 146 3.08 6.28 13.88
N LYS A 147 4.39 6.51 13.77
CA LYS A 147 5.42 5.54 14.17
C LYS A 147 6.55 6.25 14.92
N LEU A 148 6.79 5.82 16.16
CA LEU A 148 7.83 6.39 17.01
C LEU A 148 8.70 5.26 17.59
N TRP A 149 9.95 5.16 17.14
CA TRP A 149 10.90 4.15 17.63
C TRP A 149 12.11 4.85 18.26
N LEU A 150 12.26 4.67 19.57
CA LEU A 150 13.31 5.26 20.41
C LEU A 150 14.14 4.16 21.12
N SER A 151 13.99 2.91 20.70
CA SER A 151 14.56 1.75 21.38
C SER A 151 16.08 1.68 21.36
N GLU A 152 16.68 0.98 22.30
CA GLU A 152 18.15 0.83 22.41
C GLU A 152 18.85 2.20 22.47
N ASN A 153 18.43 3.02 23.43
CA ASN A 153 19.02 4.32 23.77
C ASN A 153 19.21 4.40 25.31
N LYS A 154 19.47 5.60 25.83
CA LYS A 154 19.67 5.88 27.26
C LYS A 154 18.63 6.86 27.81
N PHE A 155 17.44 6.98 27.20
CA PHE A 155 16.38 7.88 27.67
C PHE A 155 15.91 7.51 29.07
N SER A 156 15.61 8.51 29.89
CA SER A 156 15.21 8.35 31.30
C SER A 156 13.92 9.11 31.62
N GLY A 157 13.44 9.03 32.86
CA GLY A 157 12.24 9.73 33.31
C GLY A 157 10.95 9.03 32.87
N LYS A 158 9.82 9.73 33.00
CA LYS A 158 8.49 9.16 32.72
C LYS A 158 8.19 9.11 31.23
N ILE A 159 7.32 8.17 30.83
CA ILE A 159 6.72 8.19 29.49
C ILE A 159 5.80 9.41 29.40
N SER A 160 6.07 10.29 28.43
CA SER A 160 5.38 11.57 28.23
C SER A 160 3.87 11.42 28.01
N GLU A 161 3.03 12.14 28.76
CA GLU A 161 1.56 12.07 28.63
C GLU A 161 1.05 12.58 27.29
N SER A 162 1.76 13.51 26.65
CA SER A 162 1.41 14.01 25.32
C SER A 162 1.39 12.91 24.25
N LEU A 163 2.11 11.80 24.47
CA LEU A 163 2.16 10.64 23.57
C LEU A 163 0.81 9.89 23.53
N VAL A 164 0.06 9.90 24.64
CA VAL A 164 -1.29 9.31 24.76
C VAL A 164 -2.33 10.09 23.92
N LYS A 165 -2.07 11.37 23.64
CA LYS A 165 -3.00 12.26 22.92
C LYS A 165 -2.84 12.22 21.40
N LEU A 166 -1.88 11.46 20.88
CA LEU A 166 -1.62 11.38 19.44
C LEU A 166 -2.71 10.57 18.71
N PRO A 167 -3.52 11.16 17.81
CA PRO A 167 -4.74 10.52 17.27
C PRO A 167 -4.49 9.40 16.27
N HIS A 168 -3.27 9.32 15.72
CA HIS A 168 -2.92 8.42 14.62
C HIS A 168 -1.74 7.50 14.93
N LEU A 169 -1.34 7.38 16.19
CA LEU A 169 -0.22 6.53 16.59
C LEU A 169 -0.55 5.04 16.37
N ILE A 170 0.34 4.34 15.66
CA ILE A 170 0.19 2.93 15.25
C ILE A 170 1.29 2.07 15.89
N GLU A 171 2.52 2.60 15.98
CA GLU A 171 3.68 1.89 16.50
C GLU A 171 4.46 2.75 17.51
N LEU A 172 4.77 2.17 18.68
CA LEU A 172 5.55 2.79 19.75
C LEU A 172 6.60 1.82 20.30
N HIS A 173 7.87 2.09 20.09
CA HIS A 173 8.98 1.23 20.52
C HIS A 173 9.92 2.01 21.43
N LEU A 174 9.93 1.68 22.72
CA LEU A 174 10.72 2.33 23.78
C LEU A 174 11.66 1.35 24.49
N GLU A 175 11.76 0.11 24.01
CA GLU A 175 12.50 -0.97 24.66
C GLU A 175 14.00 -0.67 24.80
N ASN A 176 14.65 -1.26 25.81
CA ASN A 176 16.07 -1.06 26.11
C ASN A 176 16.42 0.43 26.31
N ASN A 177 15.78 1.06 27.30
CA ASN A 177 16.04 2.42 27.76
C ASN A 177 16.03 2.45 29.30
N GLN A 178 15.89 3.62 29.91
CA GLN A 178 15.84 3.82 31.35
C GLN A 178 14.55 4.53 31.79
N PHE A 179 13.46 4.42 31.02
CA PHE A 179 12.17 5.03 31.38
C PHE A 179 11.65 4.47 32.71
N SER A 180 11.11 5.32 33.57
CA SER A 180 10.64 4.99 34.91
C SER A 180 9.22 5.50 35.17
N GLY A 181 8.63 5.11 36.30
CA GLY A 181 7.27 5.49 36.67
C GLY A 181 6.19 4.63 35.98
N PRO A 182 4.91 5.01 36.15
CA PRO A 182 3.77 4.26 35.62
C PRO A 182 3.64 4.38 34.11
N ILE A 183 3.10 3.33 33.50
CA ILE A 183 2.76 3.35 32.07
C ILE A 183 1.46 4.16 31.89
N PRO A 184 1.45 5.22 31.06
CA PRO A 184 0.23 5.96 30.75
C PRO A 184 -0.81 5.09 30.04
N SER A 185 -2.11 5.35 30.26
CA SER A 185 -3.17 4.57 29.60
C SER A 185 -3.37 4.98 28.14
N PHE A 186 -2.75 4.25 27.22
CA PHE A 186 -2.92 4.40 25.78
C PHE A 186 -4.30 3.92 25.32
N ALA A 187 -5.27 4.83 25.23
CA ALA A 187 -6.64 4.53 24.78
C ALA A 187 -6.81 4.55 23.25
N GLN A 188 -5.75 4.84 22.47
CA GLN A 188 -5.85 4.90 21.02
C GLN A 188 -6.13 3.51 20.41
N THR A 189 -7.22 3.41 19.66
CA THR A 189 -7.60 2.17 18.95
C THR A 189 -6.66 1.85 17.80
N SER A 190 -6.00 2.86 17.22
CA SER A 190 -5.02 2.69 16.14
C SER A 190 -3.70 2.03 16.55
N LEU A 191 -3.38 2.01 17.86
CA LEU A 191 -2.11 1.47 18.35
C LEU A 191 -2.11 -0.06 18.26
N THR A 192 -1.30 -0.59 17.35
CA THR A 192 -1.21 -2.02 17.03
C THR A 192 0.12 -2.66 17.44
N SER A 193 1.19 -1.88 17.60
CA SER A 193 2.51 -2.37 18.03
C SER A 193 3.04 -1.53 19.18
N ILE A 194 3.43 -2.18 20.27
CA ILE A 194 4.14 -1.54 21.38
C ILE A 194 5.21 -2.46 21.96
N ASP A 195 6.35 -1.88 22.33
CA ASP A 195 7.36 -2.54 23.15
C ASP A 195 7.94 -1.54 24.16
N LEU A 196 7.82 -1.87 25.44
CA LEU A 196 8.29 -1.10 26.61
C LEU A 196 9.31 -1.92 27.43
N SER A 197 9.78 -3.04 26.88
CA SER A 197 10.62 -3.99 27.61
C SER A 197 11.98 -3.42 27.99
N TYR A 198 12.62 -3.99 29.00
CA TYR A 198 13.96 -3.60 29.46
C TYR A 198 14.09 -2.09 29.76
N ASN A 199 13.24 -1.62 30.66
CA ASN A 199 13.23 -0.27 31.21
C ASN A 199 13.17 -0.33 32.76
N LYS A 200 12.88 0.79 33.42
CA LYS A 200 12.69 0.92 34.88
C LYS A 200 11.23 1.23 35.24
N LEU A 201 10.27 0.79 34.43
CA LEU A 201 8.85 1.09 34.61
C LEU A 201 8.28 0.36 35.83
N GLU A 202 7.29 0.99 36.47
CA GLU A 202 6.70 0.51 37.72
C GLU A 202 5.17 0.69 37.77
N GLY A 203 4.51 -0.03 38.68
CA GLY A 203 3.05 0.04 38.85
C GLY A 203 2.27 -0.94 37.97
N GLU A 204 0.95 -0.81 38.00
CA GLU A 204 0.05 -1.69 37.27
C GLU A 204 0.07 -1.40 35.77
N VAL A 205 0.13 -2.44 34.94
CA VAL A 205 -0.05 -2.30 33.48
C VAL A 205 -1.50 -1.90 33.18
N PRO A 206 -1.75 -0.75 32.50
CA PRO A 206 -3.11 -0.30 32.23
C PRO A 206 -3.93 -1.32 31.43
N ALA A 207 -5.23 -1.45 31.75
CA ALA A 207 -6.12 -2.41 31.10
C ALA A 207 -6.20 -2.24 29.57
N SER A 208 -6.10 -1.01 29.07
CA SER A 208 -6.04 -0.67 27.64
C SER A 208 -4.86 -1.31 26.90
N MET A 209 -3.84 -1.74 27.65
CA MET A 209 -2.61 -2.32 27.15
C MET A 209 -2.52 -3.84 27.34
N SER A 210 -3.53 -4.45 27.97
CA SER A 210 -3.62 -5.90 28.15
C SER A 210 -3.70 -6.69 26.83
N LYS A 211 -4.10 -6.03 25.72
CA LYS A 211 -4.08 -6.59 24.36
C LYS A 211 -2.67 -6.84 23.81
N PHE A 212 -1.64 -6.23 24.41
CA PHE A 212 -0.26 -6.35 23.96
C PHE A 212 0.45 -7.49 24.69
N HIS A 213 1.39 -8.13 23.99
CA HIS A 213 2.04 -9.36 24.46
C HIS A 213 2.86 -9.11 25.74
N ILE A 214 2.91 -10.09 26.65
CA ILE A 214 3.66 -10.00 27.93
C ILE A 214 5.13 -9.57 27.74
N ARG A 215 5.75 -9.97 26.63
CA ARG A 215 7.12 -9.59 26.25
C ARG A 215 7.31 -8.08 26.11
N SER A 216 6.29 -7.34 25.67
CA SER A 216 6.34 -5.87 25.57
C SER A 216 6.55 -5.18 26.93
N PHE A 217 6.43 -5.90 28.04
CA PHE A 217 6.60 -5.37 29.40
C PHE A 217 7.76 -6.04 30.16
N GLN A 218 8.42 -7.05 29.55
CA GLN A 218 9.48 -7.84 30.18
C GLN A 218 10.67 -6.95 30.59
N GLY A 219 11.44 -7.35 31.61
CA GLY A 219 12.64 -6.62 32.01
C GLY A 219 12.37 -5.34 32.80
N ASN A 220 11.12 -5.09 33.20
CA ASN A 220 10.71 -4.03 34.13
C ASN A 220 10.28 -4.65 35.47
N PRO A 221 11.16 -4.73 36.48
CA PRO A 221 10.86 -5.45 37.73
C PRO A 221 9.76 -4.78 38.56
N GLY A 222 9.53 -3.47 38.40
CA GLY A 222 8.51 -2.71 39.12
C GLY A 222 7.08 -2.90 38.59
N LEU A 223 6.89 -3.49 37.42
CA LEU A 223 5.56 -3.68 36.84
C LEU A 223 4.80 -4.86 37.48
N CYS A 224 3.48 -4.74 37.53
CA CYS A 224 2.55 -5.75 38.02
C CYS A 224 1.21 -5.72 37.24
N GLY A 225 0.31 -6.66 37.50
CA GLY A 225 -1.00 -6.75 36.84
C GLY A 225 -1.00 -7.64 35.59
N LYS A 226 -2.12 -7.64 34.86
CA LYS A 226 -2.22 -8.35 33.56
C LYS A 226 -1.61 -7.47 32.46
N PRO A 227 -0.79 -8.01 31.54
CA PRO A 227 -0.62 -9.42 31.20
C PRO A 227 0.52 -10.14 31.95
N LEU A 228 1.24 -9.48 32.87
CA LEU A 228 2.40 -10.05 33.57
C LEU A 228 2.04 -11.18 34.54
N GLY A 229 0.80 -11.23 35.01
CA GLY A 229 0.34 -12.26 35.97
C GLY A 229 0.97 -12.11 37.36
N LYS A 230 1.67 -11.00 37.61
CA LYS A 230 2.26 -10.65 38.90
C LYS A 230 1.27 -9.83 39.71
N GLU A 231 0.99 -10.24 40.94
CA GLU A 231 0.10 -9.48 41.83
C GLU A 231 0.70 -8.11 42.16
N CYS A 232 -0.11 -7.07 42.07
CA CYS A 232 0.28 -5.75 42.54
C CYS A 232 0.20 -5.72 44.06
N LEU A 233 1.27 -5.25 44.72
CA LEU A 233 1.24 -5.01 46.17
C LEU A 233 0.15 -3.96 46.43
N LYS A 234 -0.96 -4.40 47.04
CA LYS A 234 -1.94 -3.47 47.59
C LYS A 234 -1.24 -2.75 48.74
N SER A 235 -1.18 -1.43 48.65
CA SER A 235 -0.76 -0.62 49.80
C SER A 235 -1.56 -1.05 51.02
N PRO A 236 -0.93 -1.21 52.20
CA PRO A 236 -1.67 -1.48 53.41
C PRO A 236 -2.67 -0.33 53.62
N PRO A 237 -3.89 -0.61 54.13
CA PRO A 237 -4.74 0.44 54.63
C PRO A 237 -3.96 1.23 55.68
N PRO A 238 -4.19 2.55 55.82
CA PRO A 238 -3.68 3.28 56.97
C PRO A 238 -4.07 2.52 58.24
N PRO A 239 -3.17 2.38 59.24
CA PRO A 239 -3.54 1.76 60.50
C PRO A 239 -4.77 2.45 61.06
N LEU A 240 -5.82 1.68 61.33
CA LEU A 240 -6.90 2.07 62.22
C LEU A 240 -6.28 2.17 63.61
N LEU A 241 -5.74 3.34 63.95
CA LEU A 241 -5.46 3.69 65.33
C LEU A 241 -6.77 4.14 65.97
N GLU A 242 -7.09 3.41 67.02
CA GLU A 242 -8.25 3.55 67.88
C GLU A 242 -8.34 4.97 68.46
N LYS A 243 -9.58 5.44 68.58
CA LYS A 243 -9.91 6.62 69.38
C LYS A 243 -9.63 6.31 70.85
N GLU A 244 -8.70 7.04 71.45
CA GLU A 244 -8.86 7.48 72.83
C GLU A 244 -8.83 9.00 72.87
N ALA A 245 -9.79 9.54 73.62
CA ALA A 245 -9.96 10.95 73.90
C ALA A 245 -9.06 11.33 75.07
N ASP A 246 -8.35 12.47 75.00
CA ASP A 246 -8.41 13.46 76.07
C ASP A 246 -7.85 14.83 75.64
N ASP A 247 -8.39 15.82 76.33
CA ASP A 247 -8.46 17.27 76.24
C ASP A 247 -7.23 18.16 75.97
N THR A 248 -7.56 19.34 75.39
CA THR A 248 -6.93 20.69 75.54
C THR A 248 -5.51 20.94 74.99
N ALA A 249 -5.15 22.04 74.31
CA ALA A 249 -5.74 23.38 74.16
C ALA A 249 -5.27 24.07 72.85
N LEU A 250 -6.09 25.02 72.39
CA LEU A 250 -5.86 26.04 71.34
C LEU A 250 -4.91 27.16 71.86
N PRO A 251 -4.23 27.97 71.00
CA PRO A 251 -4.92 28.98 70.20
C PRO A 251 -4.42 29.18 68.74
N PRO A 252 -5.22 29.89 67.90
CA PRO A 252 -4.97 30.08 66.48
C PRO A 252 -4.47 31.49 66.13
N GLU A 253 -3.67 31.62 65.07
CA GLU A 253 -3.49 32.89 64.36
C GLU A 253 -3.63 32.75 62.84
N GLU A 254 -4.67 33.45 62.38
CA GLU A 254 -5.00 34.10 61.11
C GLU A 254 -4.15 33.94 59.84
N LYS A 255 -4.86 33.74 58.71
CA LYS A 255 -4.57 34.40 57.43
C LYS A 255 -5.84 34.88 56.73
N PRO A 256 -5.77 35.97 55.94
CA PRO A 256 -6.89 36.88 55.72
C PRO A 256 -7.76 36.54 54.49
N LYS A 257 -8.99 37.07 54.53
CA LYS A 257 -9.98 37.07 53.45
C LYS A 257 -9.64 38.11 52.38
N GLY A 258 -9.85 37.74 51.12
CA GLY A 258 -9.94 38.65 49.97
C GLY A 258 -11.14 38.26 49.10
N VAL A 259 -12.04 39.21 48.92
CA VAL A 259 -13.34 39.16 48.21
C VAL A 259 -13.13 39.19 46.70
N GLN A 260 -13.94 38.47 45.90
CA GLN A 260 -14.42 39.03 44.62
C GLN A 260 -15.66 38.34 44.03
N GLU A 261 -16.47 39.18 43.40
CA GLU A 261 -17.86 39.03 43.01
C GLU A 261 -18.10 38.13 41.79
N THR A 262 -19.36 37.67 41.72
CA THR A 262 -19.93 36.82 40.68
C THR A 262 -20.31 37.58 39.41
N SER A 263 -20.05 36.99 38.23
CA SER A 263 -20.83 37.24 37.02
C SER A 263 -21.71 36.02 36.73
N LYS A 264 -23.01 36.13 37.07
CA LYS A 264 -24.02 35.05 36.94
C LYS A 264 -24.50 34.81 35.50
N ALA A 265 -23.96 35.49 34.49
CA ALA A 265 -24.41 35.34 33.10
C ALA A 265 -23.78 34.13 32.37
N GLY A 266 -22.56 33.72 32.73
CA GLY A 266 -21.82 32.66 32.02
C GLY A 266 -22.42 31.27 32.17
N TRP A 267 -22.95 30.96 33.36
CA TRP A 267 -23.52 29.63 33.65
C TRP A 267 -24.86 29.40 32.94
N VAL A 268 -25.64 30.46 32.70
CA VAL A 268 -26.92 30.36 31.99
C VAL A 268 -26.70 30.07 30.50
N VAL A 269 -25.69 30.69 29.88
CA VAL A 269 -25.34 30.46 28.48
C VAL A 269 -24.74 29.06 28.28
N LEU A 270 -23.91 28.60 29.21
CA LEU A 270 -23.37 27.23 29.18
C LEU A 270 -24.48 26.18 29.35
N GLY A 271 -25.43 26.43 30.25
CA GLY A 271 -26.61 25.58 30.42
C GLY A 271 -27.50 25.52 29.16
N LEU A 272 -27.72 26.65 28.48
CA LEU A 272 -28.47 26.71 27.22
C LEU A 272 -27.75 25.99 26.08
N MET A 273 -26.42 26.11 25.99
CA MET A 273 -25.63 25.40 24.98
C MET A 273 -25.66 23.88 25.19
N VAL A 274 -25.55 23.42 26.44
CA VAL A 274 -25.60 21.98 26.77
C VAL A 274 -26.99 21.42 26.56
N THR A 275 -28.05 22.16 26.88
CA THR A 275 -29.44 21.71 26.66
C THR A 275 -29.81 21.65 25.17
N VAL A 276 -29.36 22.60 24.35
CA VAL A 276 -29.53 22.54 22.88
C VAL A 276 -28.73 21.38 22.28
N LEU A 277 -27.53 21.11 22.80
CA LEU A 277 -26.72 19.96 22.37
C LEU A 277 -27.39 18.62 22.74
N LEU A 278 -27.97 18.53 23.94
CA LEU A 278 -28.71 17.34 24.36
C LEU A 278 -30.02 17.17 23.57
N LEU A 279 -30.75 18.26 23.29
CA LEU A 279 -31.95 18.23 22.46
C LEU A 279 -31.63 17.81 21.02
N THR A 280 -30.53 18.30 20.43
CA THR A 280 -30.11 17.90 19.09
C THR A 280 -29.64 16.43 19.03
N ILE A 281 -29.02 15.92 20.08
CA ILE A 281 -28.68 14.49 20.21
C ILE A 281 -29.95 13.65 20.36
N LEU A 282 -30.93 14.08 21.16
CA LEU A 282 -32.20 13.36 21.34
C LEU A 282 -33.05 13.38 20.07
N ILE A 283 -33.08 14.48 19.32
CA ILE A 283 -33.75 14.57 18.02
C ILE A 283 -33.04 13.68 16.98
N LYS A 284 -31.71 13.63 16.98
CA LYS A 284 -30.94 12.70 16.12
C LYS A 284 -31.20 11.24 16.47
N LYS A 285 -31.26 10.91 17.77
CA LYS A 285 -31.52 9.54 18.24
C LYS A 285 -32.94 9.08 17.90
N LYS A 286 -33.94 9.96 18.08
CA LYS A 286 -35.34 9.68 17.68
C LYS A 286 -35.47 9.50 16.16
N ARG A 287 -34.69 10.23 15.36
CA ARG A 287 -34.67 10.11 13.89
C ARG A 287 -33.96 8.84 13.38
N GLU A 288 -33.13 8.20 14.19
CA GLU A 288 -32.57 6.87 13.87
C GLU A 288 -33.49 5.73 14.30
N GLU A 289 -34.22 5.88 15.40
CA GLU A 289 -35.25 4.91 15.81
C GLU A 289 -36.40 4.88 14.78
N ASP A 290 -36.84 6.03 14.25
CA ASP A 290 -37.85 6.12 13.16
C ASP A 290 -37.34 5.56 11.82
N LYS A 291 -36.02 5.37 11.65
CA LYS A 291 -35.42 4.75 10.44
C LYS A 291 -35.28 3.24 10.55
N PHE A 292 -35.32 2.67 11.76
CA PHE A 292 -35.18 1.24 11.98
C PHE A 292 -36.51 0.48 11.97
N ASP A 293 -37.64 1.17 12.17
CA ASP A 293 -38.98 0.57 12.12
C ASP A 293 -39.62 0.50 10.71
N ILE A 294 -38.97 1.05 9.67
CA ILE A 294 -39.50 1.09 8.28
C ILE A 294 -38.85 0.05 7.34
N MET A 295 -38.00 -0.86 7.83
CA MET A 295 -37.50 -2.00 7.03
C MET A 295 -37.81 -3.39 7.62
N GLY A 296 -38.75 -3.47 8.58
CA GLY A 296 -39.15 -4.71 9.24
C GLY A 296 -40.38 -5.42 8.67
N LYS A 297 -41.06 -4.85 7.67
CA LYS A 297 -42.27 -5.43 7.08
C LYS A 297 -42.39 -5.02 5.61
N GLU A 298 -41.99 -5.92 4.72
CA GLU A 298 -42.71 -6.25 3.48
C GLU A 298 -42.01 -7.42 2.76
N ASN A 299 -42.76 -8.52 2.64
CA ASN A 299 -42.64 -9.65 1.70
C ASN A 299 -41.65 -10.78 1.98
N LEU A 300 -42.07 -11.65 2.93
CA LEU A 300 -42.18 -13.09 2.67
C LEU A 300 -43.39 -13.35 1.75
N ASP A 301 -43.33 -14.43 0.98
CA ASP A 301 -44.27 -14.94 -0.03
C ASP A 301 -44.04 -14.44 -1.47
N ASP A 302 -43.13 -15.12 -2.18
CA ASP A 302 -43.49 -15.76 -3.46
C ASP A 302 -42.48 -16.87 -3.81
N VAL A 303 -42.90 -18.12 -3.63
CA VAL A 303 -42.18 -19.31 -4.10
C VAL A 303 -42.73 -19.63 -5.48
N VAL A 304 -41.89 -19.48 -6.51
CA VAL A 304 -42.15 -20.07 -7.83
C VAL A 304 -41.11 -21.17 -8.08
N GLU A 305 -41.55 -22.41 -7.90
CA GLU A 305 -40.87 -23.59 -8.44
C GLU A 305 -40.85 -23.52 -9.98
N VAL A 306 -39.67 -23.66 -10.58
CA VAL A 306 -39.56 -24.01 -12.00
C VAL A 306 -38.80 -25.33 -12.14
N HIS A 307 -39.60 -26.36 -12.41
CA HIS A 307 -39.24 -27.67 -12.91
C HIS A 307 -38.16 -27.64 -14.01
N ILE A 308 -37.14 -28.49 -13.88
CA ILE A 308 -36.27 -28.88 -15.01
C ILE A 308 -36.89 -30.14 -15.63
N PRO A 309 -37.37 -30.13 -16.89
CA PRO A 309 -37.81 -31.33 -17.56
C PRO A 309 -36.59 -32.19 -17.90
N SER A 310 -36.56 -33.39 -17.32
CA SER A 310 -35.77 -34.52 -17.79
C SER A 310 -36.44 -35.12 -19.03
N SER A 311 -35.67 -35.34 -20.10
CA SER A 311 -35.96 -36.38 -21.10
C SER A 311 -34.65 -36.75 -21.80
N ASN A 312 -34.02 -37.83 -21.36
CA ASN A 312 -34.14 -39.20 -21.82
C ASN A 312 -33.52 -39.50 -23.20
N ARG A 313 -32.55 -40.41 -23.12
CA ARG A 313 -31.92 -41.16 -24.21
C ARG A 313 -32.94 -41.93 -25.04
N ARG A 314 -32.68 -42.00 -26.36
CA ARG A 314 -32.77 -43.13 -27.32
C ARG A 314 -32.58 -42.47 -28.70
N GLY A 315 -31.58 -42.76 -29.53
CA GLY A 315 -31.04 -44.05 -29.90
C GLY A 315 -31.71 -44.51 -31.19
N MET A 316 -31.06 -44.30 -32.35
CA MET A 316 -31.18 -45.21 -33.50
C MET A 316 -30.00 -45.02 -34.46
N GLU A 317 -29.42 -46.15 -34.83
CA GLU A 317 -28.17 -46.36 -35.56
C GLU A 317 -28.33 -46.45 -37.09
N SER A 318 -27.16 -46.46 -37.74
CA SER A 318 -26.82 -47.24 -38.95
C SER A 318 -27.24 -46.62 -40.30
N SER A 319 -26.51 -46.73 -41.42
CA SER A 319 -25.23 -47.37 -41.75
C SER A 319 -24.87 -47.07 -43.24
N ARG A 320 -23.60 -47.35 -43.61
CA ARG A 320 -23.03 -47.57 -44.99
C ARG A 320 -22.76 -46.30 -45.84
N SER A 321 -21.69 -46.15 -46.64
CA SER A 321 -20.63 -47.03 -47.13
C SER A 321 -19.42 -46.24 -47.71
N SER A 322 -18.21 -46.75 -47.45
CA SER A 322 -16.99 -46.86 -48.28
C SER A 322 -16.61 -45.91 -49.45
N ARG A 323 -15.29 -45.58 -49.47
CA ARG A 323 -14.36 -45.35 -50.62
C ARG A 323 -14.54 -44.01 -51.40
N SER A 324 -13.52 -43.32 -51.92
CA SER A 324 -12.06 -43.46 -52.03
C SER A 324 -11.48 -42.16 -52.62
N ASN A 325 -10.21 -41.85 -52.31
CA ASN A 325 -9.26 -40.95 -52.98
C ASN A 325 -9.66 -40.31 -54.33
N ARG A 326 -9.45 -38.99 -54.46
CA ARG A 326 -8.32 -38.42 -55.25
C ARG A 326 -8.27 -36.89 -55.16
N SER A 327 -7.03 -36.42 -55.10
CA SER A 327 -6.55 -35.05 -55.19
C SER A 327 -7.00 -34.31 -56.45
N HIS A 328 -7.44 -33.06 -56.31
CA HIS A 328 -6.90 -31.98 -57.15
C HIS A 328 -6.92 -30.64 -56.42
N ARG A 329 -5.83 -29.93 -56.67
CA ARG A 329 -5.31 -28.71 -56.05
C ARG A 329 -5.73 -27.54 -56.92
N SER A 330 -6.38 -26.51 -56.37
CA SER A 330 -6.25 -25.13 -56.86
C SER A 330 -6.69 -24.11 -55.82
N SER A 331 -5.69 -23.57 -55.13
CA SER A 331 -5.54 -22.16 -54.77
C SER A 331 -6.79 -21.26 -54.66
N ARG A 332 -7.09 -20.80 -53.45
CA ARG A 332 -7.44 -19.38 -53.23
C ARG A 332 -6.79 -18.87 -51.95
N LYS A 333 -5.77 -18.07 -52.20
CA LYS A 333 -5.11 -17.03 -51.39
C LYS A 333 -5.65 -16.81 -49.97
N ASP A 334 -4.76 -17.11 -49.04
CA ASP A 334 -4.34 -16.23 -47.95
C ASP A 334 -4.76 -14.76 -48.13
N SER A 335 -5.63 -14.29 -47.24
CA SER A 335 -5.69 -12.87 -46.89
C SER A 335 -5.14 -12.74 -45.48
N SER A 336 -3.87 -12.34 -45.41
CA SER A 336 -3.20 -11.93 -44.21
C SER A 336 -4.03 -10.88 -43.45
N ARG A 337 -4.47 -11.21 -42.24
CA ARG A 337 -4.49 -10.23 -41.15
C ARG A 337 -3.36 -10.58 -40.18
N LYS A 338 -2.19 -10.02 -40.47
CA LYS A 338 -1.06 -9.96 -39.54
C LYS A 338 -1.47 -9.09 -38.34
N GLY A 339 -1.26 -9.61 -37.12
CA GLY A 339 -1.02 -8.77 -35.94
C GLY A 339 -1.98 -8.92 -34.75
N GLY A 340 -2.05 -10.10 -34.12
CA GLY A 340 -2.65 -10.25 -32.79
C GLY A 340 -2.46 -11.67 -32.27
N GLY A 341 -1.45 -11.91 -31.44
CA GLY A 341 -1.11 -13.26 -30.95
C GLY A 341 -2.22 -13.85 -30.08
N ASP A 342 -2.60 -15.11 -30.37
CA ASP A 342 -3.61 -15.86 -29.63
C ASP A 342 -3.08 -16.45 -28.32
N LEU A 343 -4.00 -16.62 -27.35
CA LEU A 343 -3.77 -17.36 -26.11
C LEU A 343 -3.70 -18.86 -26.41
N VAL A 344 -2.63 -19.53 -25.97
CA VAL A 344 -2.41 -20.96 -26.16
C VAL A 344 -2.85 -21.71 -24.90
N VAL A 345 -3.91 -22.50 -25.00
CA VAL A 345 -4.39 -23.36 -23.91
C VAL A 345 -3.53 -24.61 -23.80
N VAL A 346 -2.99 -24.87 -22.60
CA VAL A 346 -2.13 -26.03 -22.30
C VAL A 346 -2.78 -27.01 -21.32
N ASN A 347 -3.79 -26.57 -20.57
CA ASN A 347 -4.64 -27.44 -19.75
C ASN A 347 -6.12 -27.03 -19.89
N VAL A 348 -6.97 -27.99 -20.25
CA VAL A 348 -8.40 -27.81 -20.57
C VAL A 348 -9.34 -28.07 -19.39
N ASP A 349 -8.82 -28.43 -18.20
CA ASP A 349 -9.62 -28.90 -17.05
C ASP A 349 -10.67 -27.87 -16.54
N LYS A 350 -10.56 -26.58 -16.92
CA LYS A 350 -11.45 -25.47 -16.51
C LYS A 350 -12.21 -24.83 -17.68
N GLY A 351 -12.25 -25.48 -18.85
CA GLY A 351 -12.88 -24.97 -20.06
C GLY A 351 -11.93 -24.17 -20.96
N ILE A 352 -12.38 -23.90 -22.19
CA ILE A 352 -11.61 -23.17 -23.20
C ILE A 352 -12.04 -21.70 -23.15
N PHE A 353 -11.09 -20.79 -22.97
CA PHE A 353 -11.32 -19.34 -23.04
C PHE A 353 -10.25 -18.70 -23.92
N GLY A 354 -10.64 -17.69 -24.70
CA GLY A 354 -9.74 -17.00 -25.63
C GLY A 354 -9.05 -15.80 -24.99
N LEU A 355 -8.02 -15.26 -25.67
CA LEU A 355 -7.39 -14.00 -25.25
C LEU A 355 -8.41 -12.87 -25.16
N GLN A 356 -9.39 -12.84 -26.08
CA GLN A 356 -10.44 -11.83 -26.08
C GLN A 356 -11.34 -11.89 -24.83
N ASP A 357 -11.67 -13.09 -24.35
CA ASP A 357 -12.45 -13.27 -23.12
C ASP A 357 -11.66 -12.77 -21.91
N LEU A 358 -10.35 -13.04 -21.91
CA LEU A 358 -9.44 -12.58 -20.86
C LEU A 358 -9.26 -11.06 -20.85
N MET A 359 -9.19 -10.43 -22.03
CA MET A 359 -9.06 -8.97 -22.17
C MET A 359 -10.34 -8.22 -21.83
N LYS A 360 -11.52 -8.88 -21.94
CA LYS A 360 -12.83 -8.33 -21.54
C LYS A 360 -13.16 -8.59 -20.06
N ALA A 361 -12.44 -9.51 -19.41
CA ALA A 361 -12.68 -9.86 -18.02
C ALA A 361 -12.30 -8.71 -17.08
N ALA A 362 -13.09 -8.52 -16.01
CA ALA A 362 -12.74 -7.59 -14.95
C ALA A 362 -11.46 -8.08 -14.26
N ALA A 363 -10.43 -7.23 -14.25
CA ALA A 363 -9.12 -7.56 -13.71
C ALA A 363 -8.81 -6.78 -12.42
N GLU A 364 -8.50 -7.49 -11.34
CA GLU A 364 -8.00 -6.91 -10.09
C GLU A 364 -6.53 -7.25 -9.88
N VAL A 365 -5.74 -6.33 -9.32
CA VAL A 365 -4.32 -6.56 -9.05
C VAL A 365 -4.18 -7.40 -7.78
N LEU A 366 -3.58 -8.59 -7.89
CA LEU A 366 -3.30 -9.47 -6.74
C LEU A 366 -1.94 -9.18 -6.10
N GLY A 367 -0.94 -8.78 -6.90
CA GLY A 367 0.37 -8.43 -6.38
C GLY A 367 1.46 -8.28 -7.44
N ASN A 368 2.55 -7.62 -7.06
CA ASN A 368 3.76 -7.50 -7.87
C ASN A 368 4.92 -8.26 -7.20
N GLY A 369 5.60 -9.11 -7.96
CA GLY A 369 6.77 -9.87 -7.53
C GLY A 369 7.96 -9.69 -8.48
N GLY A 370 9.11 -10.25 -8.11
CA GLY A 370 10.36 -10.12 -8.89
C GLY A 370 10.30 -10.68 -10.31
N LEU A 371 9.36 -11.58 -10.62
CA LEU A 371 9.18 -12.14 -11.95
C LEU A 371 8.06 -11.45 -12.77
N GLY A 372 7.27 -10.57 -12.15
CA GLY A 372 6.12 -9.95 -12.82
C GLY A 372 4.96 -9.56 -11.91
N SER A 373 3.85 -9.20 -12.54
CA SER A 373 2.60 -8.79 -11.89
C SER A 373 1.52 -9.84 -12.04
N ALA A 374 0.74 -10.11 -10.99
CA ALA A 374 -0.37 -11.04 -10.99
C ALA A 374 -1.71 -10.30 -10.90
N TYR A 375 -2.66 -10.70 -11.73
CA TYR A 375 -4.00 -10.14 -11.82
C TYR A 375 -5.04 -11.26 -11.70
N LYS A 376 -6.13 -11.06 -10.96
CA LYS A 376 -7.30 -11.95 -11.05
C LYS A 376 -8.22 -11.40 -12.11
N ALA A 377 -8.56 -12.24 -13.09
CA ALA A 377 -9.53 -11.96 -14.13
C ALA A 377 -10.79 -12.79 -13.89
N SER A 378 -11.94 -12.13 -13.77
CA SER A 378 -13.24 -12.80 -13.59
C SER A 378 -14.02 -12.71 -14.91
N MET A 379 -14.23 -13.86 -15.56
CA MET A 379 -14.96 -13.96 -16.82
C MET A 379 -16.48 -13.97 -16.60
N ALA A 380 -17.25 -13.58 -17.62
CA ALA A 380 -18.72 -13.47 -17.55
C ALA A 380 -19.43 -14.81 -17.26
N ASN A 381 -18.78 -15.94 -17.56
CA ASN A 381 -19.27 -17.29 -17.25
C ASN A 381 -19.02 -17.71 -15.77
N GLY A 382 -18.52 -16.80 -14.93
CA GLY A 382 -18.22 -17.07 -13.52
C GLY A 382 -16.86 -17.73 -13.28
N VAL A 383 -16.10 -18.07 -14.33
CA VAL A 383 -14.75 -18.63 -14.19
C VAL A 383 -13.77 -17.51 -13.82
N SER A 384 -13.06 -17.70 -12.71
CA SER A 384 -12.00 -16.79 -12.26
C SER A 384 -10.63 -17.42 -12.49
N VAL A 385 -9.73 -16.66 -13.12
CA VAL A 385 -8.36 -17.08 -13.42
C VAL A 385 -7.35 -16.05 -12.90
N VAL A 386 -6.11 -16.48 -12.72
CA VAL A 386 -4.98 -15.59 -12.42
C VAL A 386 -4.13 -15.45 -13.67
N VAL A 387 -3.91 -14.21 -14.09
CA VAL A 387 -3.02 -13.84 -15.20
C VAL A 387 -1.75 -13.26 -14.61
N LYS A 388 -0.62 -13.94 -14.82
CA LYS A 388 0.71 -13.45 -14.45
C LYS A 388 1.40 -12.88 -15.68
N ARG A 389 1.70 -11.59 -15.64
CA ARG A 389 2.46 -10.88 -16.66
C ARG A 389 3.95 -10.96 -16.32
N MET A 390 4.69 -11.74 -17.11
CA MET A 390 6.11 -12.04 -16.93
C MET A 390 6.94 -11.25 -17.94
N ARG A 391 7.91 -10.45 -17.46
CA ARG A 391 8.76 -9.57 -18.30
C ARG A 391 10.13 -10.17 -18.62
N GLU A 392 10.64 -10.99 -17.71
CA GLU A 392 12.04 -11.48 -17.73
C GLU A 392 12.19 -12.91 -18.32
N MET A 393 11.17 -13.42 -19.01
CA MET A 393 11.16 -14.77 -19.61
C MET A 393 11.56 -14.75 -21.09
N ASN A 394 12.72 -14.17 -21.40
CA ASN A 394 13.14 -13.89 -22.78
C ASN A 394 14.24 -14.83 -23.28
N LYS A 395 14.60 -15.89 -22.52
CA LYS A 395 15.70 -16.80 -22.85
C LYS A 395 15.40 -17.74 -24.01
N LEU A 396 14.15 -18.18 -24.14
CA LEU A 396 13.75 -19.17 -25.15
C LEU A 396 13.02 -18.53 -26.35
N SER A 397 13.21 -19.13 -27.53
CA SER A 397 12.39 -18.86 -28.71
C SER A 397 10.93 -19.27 -28.46
N LYS A 398 10.00 -18.79 -29.30
CA LYS A 398 8.57 -19.11 -29.17
C LYS A 398 8.31 -20.62 -29.15
N ASP A 399 8.98 -21.37 -30.02
CA ASP A 399 8.76 -22.82 -30.15
C ASP A 399 9.32 -23.59 -28.95
N ALA A 400 10.52 -23.22 -28.48
CA ALA A 400 11.09 -23.81 -27.27
C ALA A 400 10.26 -23.48 -26.02
N PHE A 401 9.73 -22.25 -25.93
CA PHE A 401 8.84 -21.84 -24.84
C PHE A 401 7.51 -22.61 -24.87
N ASP A 402 6.92 -22.83 -26.04
CA ASP A 402 5.70 -23.63 -26.22
C ASP A 402 5.88 -25.08 -25.75
N ILE A 403 7.01 -25.72 -26.09
CA ILE A 403 7.34 -27.08 -25.63
C ILE A 403 7.35 -27.14 -24.09
N GLU A 404 8.03 -26.18 -23.45
CA GLU A 404 8.12 -26.16 -21.99
C GLU A 404 6.76 -25.88 -21.34
N MET A 405 6.00 -24.91 -21.84
CA MET A 405 4.68 -24.61 -21.28
C MET A 405 3.68 -25.76 -21.43
N ARG A 406 3.72 -26.49 -22.55
CA ARG A 406 2.92 -27.71 -22.72
C ARG A 406 3.34 -28.82 -21.78
N ARG A 407 4.64 -28.95 -21.48
CA ARG A 407 5.12 -29.89 -20.46
C ARG A 407 4.56 -29.53 -19.09
N LEU A 408 4.58 -28.25 -18.70
CA LEU A 408 3.99 -27.78 -17.43
C LEU A 408 2.48 -28.02 -17.35
N GLY A 409 1.75 -27.79 -18.46
CA GLY A 409 0.28 -27.99 -18.52
C GLY A 409 -0.18 -29.45 -18.43
N ARG A 410 0.71 -30.41 -18.70
CA ARG A 410 0.41 -31.86 -18.60
C ARG A 410 0.63 -32.44 -17.23
N LEU A 411 1.29 -31.73 -16.32
CA LEU A 411 1.50 -32.22 -14.97
C LEU A 411 0.15 -32.48 -14.28
N ARG A 412 0.07 -33.52 -13.46
CA ARG A 412 -1.12 -33.84 -12.67
C ARG A 412 -0.67 -34.31 -11.30
N HIS A 413 -0.85 -33.46 -10.29
CA HIS A 413 -0.52 -33.79 -8.92
C HIS A 413 -1.34 -32.93 -7.96
N ARG A 414 -1.81 -33.52 -6.85
CA ARG A 414 -2.70 -32.86 -5.88
C ARG A 414 -2.13 -31.60 -5.22
N ASN A 415 -0.81 -31.44 -5.25
CA ASN A 415 -0.10 -30.31 -4.63
C ASN A 415 0.59 -29.40 -5.66
N ILE A 416 0.21 -29.46 -6.94
CA ILE A 416 0.81 -28.66 -8.02
C ILE A 416 -0.28 -27.85 -8.73
N LEU A 417 -0.07 -26.53 -8.83
CA LEU A 417 -0.94 -25.62 -9.56
C LEU A 417 -0.52 -25.56 -11.03
N THR A 418 -1.18 -26.33 -11.87
CA THR A 418 -0.84 -26.43 -13.29
C THR A 418 -1.31 -25.19 -14.07
N PRO A 419 -0.51 -24.63 -14.99
CA PRO A 419 -0.96 -23.55 -15.86
C PRO A 419 -2.08 -24.04 -16.79
N LEU A 420 -3.07 -23.18 -17.02
CA LEU A 420 -4.19 -23.39 -17.94
C LEU A 420 -3.85 -22.96 -19.35
N ALA A 421 -3.23 -21.79 -19.48
CA ALA A 421 -2.90 -21.20 -20.77
C ALA A 421 -1.69 -20.27 -20.68
N TYR A 422 -1.14 -19.87 -21.82
CA TYR A 422 -0.15 -18.82 -21.88
C TYR A 422 -0.29 -17.98 -23.16
N HIS A 423 0.25 -16.78 -23.12
CA HIS A 423 0.40 -15.91 -24.29
C HIS A 423 1.88 -15.56 -24.46
N TYR A 424 2.36 -15.63 -25.69
CA TYR A 424 3.76 -15.32 -26.01
C TYR A 424 3.86 -14.05 -26.86
N ARG A 425 4.56 -13.07 -26.34
CA ARG A 425 5.17 -11.97 -27.10
C ARG A 425 6.66 -11.87 -26.76
N LYS A 426 7.44 -11.25 -27.65
CA LYS A 426 8.89 -11.12 -27.47
C LYS A 426 9.25 -10.45 -26.15
N GLU A 427 8.57 -9.36 -25.80
CA GLU A 427 8.87 -8.55 -24.60
C GLU A 427 7.98 -8.87 -23.39
N GLU A 428 6.90 -9.63 -23.57
CA GLU A 428 5.96 -9.95 -22.49
C GLU A 428 5.32 -11.32 -22.66
N LYS A 429 5.18 -12.04 -21.56
CA LYS A 429 4.51 -13.34 -21.52
C LYS A 429 3.38 -13.26 -20.52
N LEU A 430 2.24 -13.86 -20.85
CA LEU A 430 1.16 -14.06 -19.88
C LEU A 430 1.11 -15.54 -19.55
N LEU A 431 1.10 -15.88 -18.27
CA LEU A 431 0.82 -17.22 -17.78
C LEU A 431 -0.53 -17.19 -17.07
N VAL A 432 -1.43 -18.08 -17.43
CA VAL A 432 -2.77 -18.15 -16.86
C VAL A 432 -2.91 -19.41 -16.03
N SER A 433 -3.36 -19.29 -14.79
CA SER A 433 -3.68 -20.40 -13.88
C SER A 433 -5.08 -20.23 -13.30
N GLU A 434 -5.60 -21.25 -12.62
CA GLU A 434 -6.83 -21.08 -11.87
C GLU A 434 -6.66 -20.07 -10.71
N TYR A 435 -7.75 -19.40 -10.36
CA TYR A 435 -7.81 -18.58 -9.16
C TYR A 435 -8.12 -19.44 -7.93
N VAL A 436 -7.31 -19.28 -6.89
CA VAL A 436 -7.47 -19.96 -5.61
C VAL A 436 -7.92 -18.92 -4.56
N PRO A 437 -9.19 -18.93 -4.12
CA PRO A 437 -9.78 -17.83 -3.34
C PRO A 437 -9.11 -17.55 -1.99
N LYS A 438 -8.64 -18.58 -1.29
CA LYS A 438 -7.95 -18.42 0.00
C LYS A 438 -6.58 -17.75 -0.13
N GLY A 439 -6.02 -17.66 -1.34
CA GLY A 439 -4.76 -16.98 -1.60
C GLY A 439 -3.53 -17.78 -1.17
N SER A 440 -2.43 -17.06 -0.88
CA SER A 440 -1.13 -17.66 -0.58
C SER A 440 -0.97 -18.00 0.90
N LEU A 441 -0.13 -18.99 1.20
CA LEU A 441 0.30 -19.34 2.55
C LEU A 441 0.92 -18.14 3.26
N LEU A 442 1.70 -17.31 2.56
CA LEU A 442 2.27 -16.08 3.10
C LEU A 442 1.17 -15.12 3.59
N TYR A 443 0.13 -14.91 2.78
CA TYR A 443 -0.99 -14.05 3.15
C TYR A 443 -1.74 -14.63 4.35
N ILE A 444 -2.02 -15.93 4.38
CA ILE A 444 -2.77 -16.51 5.50
C ILE A 444 -1.94 -16.51 6.79
N LEU A 445 -0.62 -16.74 6.73
CA LEU A 445 0.25 -16.70 7.92
C LEU A 445 0.46 -15.29 8.47
N HIS A 446 0.62 -14.27 7.62
CA HIS A 446 1.10 -12.95 8.06
C HIS A 446 0.21 -11.76 7.72
N GLY A 447 -0.73 -11.93 6.78
CA GLY A 447 -1.61 -10.87 6.27
C GLY A 447 -3.06 -10.98 6.72
N ASP A 448 -3.61 -12.20 6.77
CA ASP A 448 -4.95 -12.48 7.28
C ASP A 448 -4.91 -12.59 8.81
N ARG A 449 -5.87 -11.94 9.47
CA ARG A 449 -6.13 -12.08 10.91
C ARG A 449 -7.57 -12.53 11.19
N GLY A 450 -8.26 -13.02 10.16
CA GLY A 450 -9.63 -13.52 10.22
C GLY A 450 -9.73 -15.02 10.45
N ILE A 451 -10.87 -15.57 10.04
CA ILE A 451 -11.25 -16.97 10.28
C ILE A 451 -10.27 -17.94 9.60
N SER A 452 -9.72 -17.58 8.43
CA SER A 452 -8.82 -18.48 7.72
C SER A 452 -7.48 -18.65 8.44
N HIS A 453 -6.96 -17.59 9.07
CA HIS A 453 -5.80 -17.66 9.95
C HIS A 453 -6.06 -18.50 11.21
N ALA A 454 -7.21 -18.30 11.87
CA ALA A 454 -7.56 -19.03 13.09
C ALA A 454 -7.63 -20.57 12.92
N GLN A 455 -7.87 -21.06 11.70
CA GLN A 455 -7.91 -22.49 11.37
C GLN A 455 -6.51 -23.11 11.11
N LEU A 456 -5.43 -22.31 11.12
CA LEU A 456 -4.04 -22.79 11.03
C LEU A 456 -3.53 -23.38 12.36
N ASN A 457 -4.25 -24.37 12.90
CA ASN A 457 -3.80 -25.19 14.01
C ASN A 457 -2.68 -26.17 13.58
N TRP A 458 -2.09 -26.91 14.53
CA TRP A 458 -1.00 -27.85 14.24
C TRP A 458 -1.35 -28.89 13.16
N PRO A 459 -2.50 -29.59 13.22
CA PRO A 459 -2.91 -30.50 12.16
C PRO A 459 -2.92 -29.87 10.76
N THR A 460 -3.49 -28.67 10.62
CA THR A 460 -3.56 -27.95 9.35
C THR A 460 -2.17 -27.55 8.86
N ARG A 461 -1.33 -27.01 9.75
CA ARG A 461 0.06 -26.63 9.43
C ARG A 461 0.92 -27.82 9.02
N LEU A 462 0.78 -28.95 9.71
CA LEU A 462 1.47 -30.19 9.35
C LEU A 462 0.99 -30.72 7.99
N LYS A 463 -0.32 -30.68 7.72
CA LYS A 463 -0.89 -31.02 6.41
C LYS A 463 -0.28 -30.17 5.29
N ILE A 464 -0.15 -28.86 5.51
CA ILE A 464 0.49 -27.94 4.57
C ILE A 464 1.96 -28.33 4.34
N ILE A 465 2.74 -28.54 5.40
CA ILE A 465 4.15 -28.97 5.29
C ILE A 465 4.27 -30.26 4.46
N GLN A 466 3.45 -31.26 4.76
CA GLN A 466 3.45 -32.53 4.04
C GLN A 466 3.05 -32.37 2.58
N GLY A 467 2.03 -31.56 2.29
CA GLY A 467 1.61 -31.28 0.92
C GLY A 467 2.67 -30.55 0.10
N VAL A 468 3.32 -29.54 0.67
CA VAL A 468 4.45 -28.84 0.03
C VAL A 468 5.59 -29.82 -0.25
N ALA A 469 5.98 -30.63 0.73
CA ALA A 469 7.05 -31.62 0.55
C ALA A 469 6.73 -32.66 -0.54
N ARG A 470 5.48 -33.16 -0.61
CA ARG A 470 5.02 -34.05 -1.69
C ARG A 470 5.09 -33.37 -3.05
N GLY A 471 4.64 -32.12 -3.16
CA GLY A 471 4.72 -31.33 -4.40
C GLY A 471 6.16 -31.13 -4.87
N VAL A 472 7.07 -30.77 -3.96
CA VAL A 472 8.50 -30.62 -4.28
C VAL A 472 9.10 -31.96 -4.71
N GLY A 473 8.82 -33.05 -4.00
CA GLY A 473 9.29 -34.39 -4.38
C GLY A 473 8.82 -34.81 -5.78
N PHE A 474 7.57 -34.51 -6.12
CA PHE A 474 7.04 -34.72 -7.46
C PHE A 474 7.80 -33.90 -8.51
N LEU A 475 8.00 -32.59 -8.29
CA LEU A 475 8.74 -31.73 -9.22
C LEU A 475 10.19 -32.18 -9.42
N HIS A 476 10.87 -32.62 -8.36
CA HIS A 476 12.23 -33.15 -8.45
C HIS A 476 12.31 -34.44 -9.27
N SER A 477 11.24 -35.23 -9.29
CA SER A 477 11.17 -36.45 -10.10
C SER A 477 10.89 -36.09 -11.57
N GLU A 478 9.90 -35.21 -11.81
CA GLU A 478 9.49 -34.80 -13.16
C GLU A 478 10.53 -33.93 -13.88
N PHE A 479 11.28 -33.12 -13.13
CA PHE A 479 12.31 -32.20 -13.63
C PHE A 479 13.70 -32.59 -13.13
N ALA A 480 13.98 -33.89 -13.01
CA ALA A 480 15.27 -34.40 -12.52
C ALA A 480 16.50 -33.89 -13.29
N THR A 481 16.31 -33.49 -14.56
CA THR A 481 17.37 -32.93 -15.41
C THR A 481 17.61 -31.43 -15.22
N TYR A 482 16.75 -30.74 -14.47
CA TYR A 482 16.88 -29.30 -14.25
C TYR A 482 17.83 -29.02 -13.08
N GLU A 483 18.64 -27.97 -13.22
CA GLU A 483 19.46 -27.45 -12.10
C GLU A 483 18.59 -27.03 -10.92
N LEU A 484 17.42 -26.46 -11.22
CA LEU A 484 16.42 -26.00 -10.26
C LEU A 484 15.03 -26.52 -10.66
N PRO A 485 14.60 -27.69 -10.14
CA PRO A 485 13.28 -28.25 -10.41
C PRO A 485 12.13 -27.28 -10.07
N HIS A 486 12.21 -26.57 -8.95
CA HIS A 486 11.29 -25.49 -8.60
C HIS A 486 11.93 -24.10 -8.80
N GLY A 487 13.10 -23.83 -8.21
CA GLY A 487 13.87 -22.60 -8.38
C GLY A 487 13.36 -21.33 -7.69
N ASN A 488 12.11 -21.31 -7.22
CA ASN A 488 11.49 -20.12 -6.60
C ASN A 488 10.51 -20.49 -5.49
N LEU A 489 10.84 -21.49 -4.69
CA LEU A 489 9.97 -22.03 -3.65
C LEU A 489 9.91 -21.09 -2.44
N LYS A 490 8.75 -20.47 -2.19
CA LYS A 490 8.50 -19.58 -1.04
C LYS A 490 7.01 -19.57 -0.70
N SER A 491 6.63 -19.17 0.52
CA SER A 491 5.23 -19.21 0.96
C SER A 491 4.27 -18.34 0.15
N SER A 492 4.76 -17.30 -0.56
CA SER A 492 3.92 -16.53 -1.50
C SER A 492 3.57 -17.30 -2.78
N ASN A 493 4.32 -18.35 -3.09
CA ASN A 493 4.12 -19.23 -4.25
C ASN A 493 3.44 -20.55 -3.87
N VAL A 494 3.03 -20.70 -2.60
CA VAL A 494 2.19 -21.81 -2.12
C VAL A 494 0.77 -21.27 -1.94
N LEU A 495 -0.17 -21.67 -2.78
CA LEU A 495 -1.58 -21.31 -2.61
C LEU A 495 -2.29 -22.37 -1.76
N LEU A 496 -3.32 -21.97 -1.02
CA LEU A 496 -4.13 -22.90 -0.22
C LEU A 496 -5.53 -22.98 -0.78
N ASP A 497 -6.00 -24.19 -1.09
CA ASP A 497 -7.40 -24.40 -1.47
C ASP A 497 -8.35 -24.27 -0.26
N SER A 498 -9.66 -24.36 -0.49
CA SER A 498 -10.68 -24.27 0.56
C SER A 498 -10.46 -25.26 1.73
N ASN A 499 -9.76 -26.37 1.50
CA ASN A 499 -9.46 -27.43 2.46
C ASN A 499 -8.05 -27.33 3.06
N TYR A 500 -7.32 -26.24 2.83
CA TYR A 500 -5.91 -26.06 3.23
C TYR A 500 -4.97 -27.09 2.59
N GLU A 501 -5.33 -27.66 1.45
CA GLU A 501 -4.38 -28.41 0.63
C GLU A 501 -3.47 -27.41 -0.10
N PRO A 502 -2.13 -27.53 0.02
CA PRO A 502 -1.22 -26.61 -0.62
C PRO A 502 -1.03 -26.94 -2.11
N LEU A 503 -1.02 -25.91 -2.94
CA LEU A 503 -0.80 -25.96 -4.37
C LEU A 503 0.43 -25.10 -4.72
N LEU A 504 1.49 -25.74 -5.22
CA LEU A 504 2.72 -25.06 -5.61
C LEU A 504 2.57 -24.41 -6.98
N GLY A 505 2.87 -23.11 -7.08
CA GLY A 505 2.96 -22.36 -8.32
C GLY A 505 4.38 -21.83 -8.59
N ASP A 506 4.59 -21.24 -9.76
CA ASP A 506 5.86 -20.61 -10.17
C ASP A 506 7.10 -21.54 -10.06
N TYR A 507 6.92 -22.79 -10.47
CA TYR A 507 7.96 -23.82 -10.52
C TYR A 507 8.51 -24.00 -11.96
N ALA A 508 9.67 -24.62 -12.09
CA ALA A 508 10.31 -24.95 -13.37
C ALA A 508 10.52 -23.76 -14.33
N LEU A 509 10.59 -22.53 -13.80
CA LEU A 509 10.72 -21.30 -14.61
C LEU A 509 12.18 -20.94 -14.95
N TYR A 510 13.16 -21.56 -14.29
CA TYR A 510 14.57 -21.20 -14.43
C TYR A 510 15.12 -21.34 -15.86
N PRO A 511 14.79 -22.39 -16.64
CA PRO A 511 15.21 -22.48 -18.03
C PRO A 511 14.64 -21.39 -18.94
N LEU A 512 13.55 -20.71 -18.52
CA LEU A 512 12.85 -19.70 -19.30
C LEU A 512 13.43 -18.29 -19.09
N ILE A 513 14.27 -18.09 -18.08
CA ILE A 513 14.76 -16.79 -17.60
C ILE A 513 16.28 -16.69 -17.80
N ASN A 514 16.76 -15.49 -18.13
CA ASN A 514 18.20 -15.24 -18.27
C ASN A 514 18.92 -15.39 -16.93
N ASN A 515 20.11 -16.01 -16.93
CA ASN A 515 20.83 -16.35 -15.69
C ASN A 515 21.09 -15.14 -14.78
N THR A 516 21.47 -13.98 -15.34
CA THR A 516 21.69 -12.73 -14.59
C THR A 516 20.41 -12.21 -13.92
N GLN A 517 19.27 -12.37 -14.58
CA GLN A 517 17.98 -11.96 -14.03
C GLN A 517 17.47 -12.98 -13.02
N ALA A 518 17.70 -14.27 -13.28
CA ALA A 518 17.35 -15.35 -12.36
C ALA A 518 18.07 -15.17 -11.02
N SER A 519 19.37 -14.84 -11.01
CA SER A 519 20.11 -14.61 -9.77
C SER A 519 19.62 -13.44 -8.93
N GLN A 520 19.00 -12.43 -9.56
CA GLN A 520 18.43 -11.27 -8.89
C GLN A 520 16.99 -11.51 -8.38
N THR A 521 16.24 -12.39 -9.02
CA THR A 521 14.77 -12.50 -8.84
C THR A 521 14.30 -13.80 -8.20
N MET A 522 15.02 -14.91 -8.41
CA MET A 522 14.62 -16.24 -7.92
C MET A 522 15.12 -16.51 -6.50
N PHE A 523 14.24 -17.05 -5.66
CA PHE A 523 14.55 -17.26 -4.26
C PHE A 523 15.64 -18.32 -4.01
N SER A 524 15.80 -19.34 -4.87
CA SER A 524 16.82 -20.37 -4.68
C SER A 524 18.26 -19.83 -4.76
N PHE A 525 18.47 -18.65 -5.35
CA PHE A 525 19.77 -17.94 -5.36
C PHE A 525 20.12 -17.27 -4.02
N LYS A 526 19.20 -17.28 -3.05
CA LYS A 526 19.46 -16.86 -1.66
C LYS A 526 19.95 -18.01 -0.78
N SER A 527 20.11 -19.21 -1.34
CA SER A 527 20.70 -20.33 -0.63
C SER A 527 22.18 -20.07 -0.30
N PRO A 528 22.73 -20.61 0.80
CA PRO A 528 24.13 -20.40 1.17
C PRO A 528 25.10 -20.81 0.06
N GLU A 529 24.85 -21.91 -0.65
CA GLU A 529 25.68 -22.38 -1.75
C GLU A 529 25.67 -21.42 -2.95
N ALA A 530 24.53 -20.81 -3.26
CA ALA A 530 24.44 -19.83 -4.33
C ALA A 530 25.15 -18.52 -3.96
N ILE A 531 25.07 -18.10 -2.70
CA ILE A 531 25.75 -16.89 -2.21
C ILE A 531 27.26 -17.09 -2.16
N LEU A 532 27.72 -18.25 -1.66
CA LEU A 532 29.15 -18.52 -1.44
C LEU A 532 29.88 -18.95 -2.72
N TYR A 533 29.26 -19.80 -3.54
CA TYR A 533 29.91 -20.44 -4.67
C TYR A 533 29.33 -20.02 -6.01
N GLN A 534 28.31 -19.16 -6.04
CA GLN A 534 27.57 -18.78 -7.26
C GLN A 534 27.01 -19.99 -8.02
N GLN A 535 26.74 -21.08 -7.30
CA GLN A 535 26.20 -22.33 -7.84
C GLN A 535 24.87 -22.67 -7.19
N VAL A 536 23.89 -22.99 -8.02
CA VAL A 536 22.59 -23.50 -7.60
C VAL A 536 22.48 -24.97 -7.95
N SER A 537 21.67 -25.71 -7.19
CA SER A 537 21.40 -27.12 -7.45
C SER A 537 20.01 -27.49 -6.92
N PRO A 538 19.54 -28.74 -7.13
CA PRO A 538 18.32 -29.20 -6.48
C PRO A 538 18.37 -29.10 -4.95
N LYS A 539 19.55 -28.96 -4.33
CA LYS A 539 19.68 -28.70 -2.88
C LYS A 539 19.23 -27.31 -2.47
N SER A 540 19.27 -26.35 -3.38
CA SER A 540 18.80 -24.99 -3.13
C SER A 540 17.28 -24.97 -2.92
N ASP A 541 16.53 -25.79 -3.65
CA ASP A 541 15.09 -25.97 -3.42
C ASP A 541 14.79 -26.65 -2.07
N VAL A 542 15.66 -27.57 -1.62
CA VAL A 542 15.57 -28.18 -0.29
C VAL A 542 15.84 -27.15 0.82
N TYR A 543 16.79 -26.24 0.62
CA TYR A 543 17.01 -25.11 1.52
C TYR A 543 15.76 -24.23 1.62
N CYS A 544 15.17 -23.87 0.48
CA CYS A 544 13.94 -23.08 0.42
C CYS A 544 12.75 -23.78 1.11
N LEU A 545 12.62 -25.11 0.95
CA LEU A 545 11.64 -25.91 1.69
C LEU A 545 11.87 -25.82 3.20
N GLY A 546 13.13 -25.86 3.65
CA GLY A 546 13.49 -25.66 5.05
C GLY A 546 13.00 -24.32 5.60
N ILE A 547 13.14 -23.23 4.83
CA ILE A 547 12.63 -21.91 5.22
C ILE A 547 11.11 -21.91 5.40
N ILE A 548 10.36 -22.52 4.47
CA ILE A 548 8.89 -22.63 4.60
C ILE A 548 8.51 -23.45 5.83
N ILE A 549 9.20 -24.55 6.10
CA ILE A 549 8.94 -25.38 7.29
C ILE A 549 9.15 -24.56 8.57
N LEU A 550 10.26 -23.81 8.65
CA LEU A 550 10.54 -22.96 9.79
C LEU A 550 9.52 -21.83 9.92
N GLU A 551 9.13 -21.18 8.82
CA GLU A 551 8.07 -20.18 8.80
C GLU A 551 6.74 -20.72 9.34
N VAL A 552 6.31 -21.89 8.87
CA VAL A 552 5.04 -22.52 9.29
C VAL A 552 5.08 -22.95 10.75
N ILE A 553 6.21 -23.48 11.23
CA ILE A 553 6.34 -23.92 12.63
C ILE A 553 6.40 -22.72 13.58
N THR A 554 7.14 -21.68 13.20
CA THR A 554 7.43 -20.55 14.08
C THR A 554 6.40 -19.42 13.99
N GLY A 555 5.62 -19.37 12.91
CA GLY A 555 4.74 -18.23 12.60
C GLY A 555 5.52 -16.94 12.29
N LYS A 556 6.85 -16.99 12.15
CA LYS A 556 7.68 -15.81 11.90
C LYS A 556 7.88 -15.61 10.41
N PHE A 557 7.74 -14.35 9.98
CA PHE A 557 8.03 -13.94 8.62
C PHE A 557 9.55 -14.06 8.34
N PRO A 558 10.01 -14.86 7.37
CA PRO A 558 11.42 -15.04 7.08
C PRO A 558 12.07 -13.79 6.48
N SER A 559 13.10 -13.25 7.11
CA SER A 559 13.88 -12.12 6.55
C SER A 559 14.57 -12.50 5.24
N GLN A 560 14.84 -13.79 5.03
CA GLN A 560 15.40 -14.36 3.80
C GLN A 560 14.58 -13.97 2.57
N TYR A 561 13.26 -13.78 2.69
CA TYR A 561 12.43 -13.34 1.56
C TYR A 561 12.74 -11.92 1.09
N LEU A 562 13.32 -11.07 1.95
CA LEU A 562 13.66 -9.69 1.63
C LEU A 562 15.06 -9.59 1.02
N ASN A 563 15.26 -8.67 0.07
CA ASN A 563 16.57 -8.47 -0.57
C ASN A 563 17.53 -7.65 0.30
N ASN A 564 17.00 -6.90 1.27
CA ASN A 564 17.78 -5.95 2.05
C ASN A 564 18.01 -6.40 3.50
N GLN A 565 17.60 -7.63 3.87
CA GLN A 565 17.60 -8.19 5.24
C GLN A 565 16.95 -7.32 6.35
N LYS A 566 16.39 -6.15 6.01
CA LYS A 566 15.66 -5.25 6.91
C LYS A 566 14.20 -5.65 6.97
N GLY A 567 13.81 -6.29 8.08
CA GLY A 567 12.47 -6.81 8.33
C GLY A 567 12.42 -8.34 8.31
N GLY A 568 11.47 -8.92 9.04
CA GLY A 568 11.41 -10.38 9.24
C GLY A 568 12.42 -10.91 10.24
N THR A 569 12.31 -12.18 10.58
CA THR A 569 13.23 -12.91 11.46
C THR A 569 14.16 -13.75 10.60
N ASP A 570 15.48 -13.71 10.86
CA ASP A 570 16.36 -14.75 10.33
C ASP A 570 16.03 -16.06 11.05
N VAL A 571 15.09 -16.80 10.47
CA VAL A 571 14.57 -18.04 11.06
C VAL A 571 15.67 -19.09 11.18
N VAL A 572 16.69 -19.07 10.33
CA VAL A 572 17.79 -20.02 10.38
C VAL A 572 18.72 -19.71 11.55
N GLN A 573 19.17 -18.47 11.67
CA GLN A 573 20.04 -18.05 12.77
C GLN A 573 19.33 -18.17 14.12
N TRP A 574 18.04 -17.80 14.18
CA TRP A 574 17.26 -17.88 15.40
C TRP A 574 17.06 -19.32 15.88
N VAL A 575 16.73 -20.24 14.97
CA VAL A 575 16.62 -21.67 15.29
C VAL A 575 17.96 -22.24 15.77
N LYS A 576 19.07 -21.87 15.13
CA LYS A 576 20.42 -22.30 15.56
C LYS A 576 20.72 -21.84 17.00
N SER A 577 20.48 -20.57 17.32
CA SER A 577 20.67 -20.02 18.68
C SER A 577 19.75 -20.70 19.71
N ALA A 578 18.47 -20.87 19.38
CA ALA A 578 17.51 -21.50 20.28
C ALA A 578 17.92 -22.95 20.63
N ILE A 579 18.45 -23.70 19.67
CA ILE A 579 18.92 -25.08 19.91
C ILE A 579 20.20 -25.09 20.74
N SER A 580 21.19 -24.23 20.44
CA SER A 580 22.42 -24.16 21.24
C SER A 580 22.15 -23.79 22.69
N GLU A 581 21.11 -23.00 22.93
CA GLU A 581 20.71 -22.52 24.26
C GLU A 581 19.62 -23.39 24.92
N LYS A 582 19.23 -24.52 24.30
CA LYS A 582 18.17 -25.43 24.78
C LYS A 582 16.79 -24.76 24.98
N ARG A 583 16.48 -23.74 24.18
CA ARG A 583 15.20 -22.99 24.15
C ARG A 583 14.27 -23.43 23.00
N GLU A 584 14.31 -24.70 22.63
CA GLU A 584 13.60 -25.26 21.45
C GLU A 584 12.08 -25.06 21.50
N THR A 585 11.49 -25.02 22.70
CA THR A 585 10.07 -24.79 22.90
C THR A 585 9.61 -23.40 22.44
N GLU A 586 10.52 -22.43 22.36
CA GLU A 586 10.22 -21.06 21.87
C GLU A 586 10.11 -20.98 20.34
N LEU A 587 10.51 -22.03 19.63
CA LEU A 587 10.42 -22.09 18.17
C LEU A 587 9.02 -22.44 17.68
N ILE A 588 8.14 -22.89 18.57
CA ILE A 588 6.76 -23.23 18.22
C ILE A 588 5.93 -21.95 18.30
N ASP A 589 5.19 -21.67 17.23
CA ASP A 589 4.25 -20.55 17.17
C ASP A 589 3.27 -20.62 18.37
N PRO A 590 3.20 -19.56 19.20
CA PRO A 590 2.29 -19.46 20.33
C PRO A 590 0.82 -19.76 19.98
N ASP A 591 0.37 -19.40 18.77
CA ASP A 591 -1.01 -19.60 18.32
C ASP A 591 -1.36 -21.10 18.15
N ILE A 592 -0.34 -21.96 18.03
CA ILE A 592 -0.50 -23.41 18.00
C ILE A 592 -0.49 -24.01 19.42
N VAL A 593 0.20 -23.37 20.37
CA VAL A 593 0.38 -23.87 21.74
C VAL A 593 -0.91 -23.77 22.56
N GLY A 594 -1.77 -22.79 22.26
CA GLY A 594 -3.08 -22.59 22.92
C GLY A 594 -4.15 -23.65 22.60
N ALA A 595 -3.96 -24.46 21.55
CA ALA A 595 -4.88 -25.54 21.19
C ALA A 595 -4.51 -26.83 21.97
N THR A 596 -5.30 -27.14 22.99
CA THR A 596 -5.19 -28.32 23.86
C THR A 596 -4.90 -29.60 23.05
N ASN A 597 -3.86 -30.35 23.47
CA ASN A 597 -3.26 -31.55 22.85
C ASN A 597 -2.17 -31.38 21.77
N SER A 598 -1.86 -30.16 21.32
CA SER A 598 -0.89 -29.95 20.21
C SER A 598 0.57 -30.24 20.58
N LEU A 599 1.03 -29.86 21.78
CA LEU A 599 2.41 -30.09 22.23
C LEU A 599 2.73 -31.59 22.40
N GLY A 600 1.75 -32.37 22.86
CA GLY A 600 1.85 -33.83 23.02
C GLY A 600 1.78 -34.60 21.70
N GLN A 601 1.15 -34.02 20.66
CA GLN A 601 1.16 -34.55 19.30
C GLN A 601 2.42 -34.15 18.54
N MET A 602 2.96 -32.93 18.72
CA MET A 602 4.29 -32.56 18.24
C MET A 602 5.36 -33.47 18.84
N LYS A 603 5.35 -33.72 20.15
CA LYS A 603 6.32 -34.64 20.78
C LYS A 603 6.13 -36.12 20.41
N ARG A 604 4.94 -36.55 19.94
CA ARG A 604 4.66 -37.95 19.53
C ARG A 604 4.81 -38.20 18.04
N LYS A 605 4.45 -37.24 17.19
CA LYS A 605 4.49 -37.34 15.73
C LYS A 605 5.75 -36.70 15.13
N THR A 606 6.49 -35.88 15.89
CA THR A 606 7.71 -35.21 15.44
C THR A 606 8.96 -35.78 16.11
N LEU A 607 9.16 -37.11 16.05
CA LEU A 607 10.38 -37.90 16.37
C LEU A 607 10.33 -38.73 17.67
N PRO A 608 10.80 -40.00 17.64
CA PRO A 608 10.88 -40.87 18.83
C PRO A 608 11.89 -40.34 19.87
N LYS A 609 11.57 -40.56 21.15
CA LYS A 609 12.36 -40.17 22.33
C LYS A 609 13.81 -40.72 22.39
N SER A 610 14.21 -41.63 21.49
CA SER A 610 15.57 -42.20 21.45
C SER A 610 16.60 -41.36 20.67
N GLN A 611 16.21 -40.25 20.03
CA GLN A 611 17.11 -39.35 19.30
C GLN A 611 17.29 -37.96 19.95
N LEU A 612 16.86 -37.77 21.20
CA LEU A 612 17.05 -36.50 21.92
C LEU A 612 18.48 -36.32 22.49
N GLY A 613 19.39 -37.25 22.17
CA GLY A 613 20.82 -37.17 22.50
C GLY A 613 21.62 -36.53 21.35
N SER A 614 21.91 -35.24 21.49
CA SER A 614 23.03 -34.52 20.87
C SER A 614 23.25 -34.53 19.33
N ALA A 615 22.30 -34.86 18.46
CA ALA A 615 22.55 -34.74 17.02
C ALA A 615 21.30 -34.53 16.13
N LYS A 616 21.41 -33.55 15.20
CA LYS A 616 20.75 -33.46 13.87
C LYS A 616 19.50 -32.56 13.65
N LEU A 617 19.45 -31.33 14.17
CA LEU A 617 18.88 -30.22 13.37
C LEU A 617 19.95 -29.47 12.56
N THR A 618 21.21 -29.55 13.00
CA THR A 618 22.38 -28.90 12.38
C THR A 618 22.86 -29.59 11.10
N THR A 619 22.51 -30.86 10.86
CA THR A 619 23.06 -31.63 9.72
C THR A 619 22.44 -31.31 8.37
N CYS A 620 21.27 -30.67 8.27
CA CYS A 620 20.76 -30.26 6.96
C CYS A 620 21.50 -29.03 6.40
N ILE A 621 22.23 -28.29 7.25
CA ILE A 621 22.91 -27.06 6.87
C ILE A 621 24.43 -27.27 6.66
N ASP A 622 25.03 -28.36 7.16
CA ASP A 622 26.50 -28.43 7.24
C ASP A 622 27.22 -29.71 6.79
N ARG A 623 26.56 -30.74 6.23
CA ARG A 623 27.33 -31.87 5.61
C ARG A 623 26.74 -32.40 4.31
N ARG A 624 27.60 -32.38 3.28
CA ARG A 624 27.47 -32.98 1.93
C ARG A 624 27.14 -34.49 1.95
N ARG A 625 25.92 -34.89 2.33
CA ARG A 625 25.36 -36.21 1.99
C ARG A 625 23.88 -36.10 1.62
N SER A 626 23.50 -36.89 0.63
CA SER A 626 22.15 -37.02 0.10
C SER A 626 21.11 -37.35 1.20
N ALA A 627 19.92 -36.76 1.05
CA ALA A 627 18.70 -36.94 1.85
C ALA A 627 18.72 -36.47 3.32
N CYS A 628 18.17 -35.26 3.59
CA CYS A 628 17.58 -34.96 4.89
C CYS A 628 16.17 -35.55 4.92
N PHE A 629 16.04 -36.74 5.51
CA PHE A 629 14.76 -37.34 5.92
C PHE A 629 14.28 -36.68 7.21
N LEU A 630 13.17 -35.94 7.13
CA LEU A 630 12.30 -35.66 8.28
C LEU A 630 10.96 -36.37 8.09
N LEU A 631 10.99 -37.69 7.90
CA LEU A 631 9.85 -38.59 8.09
C LEU A 631 10.39 -39.95 8.55
N PRO A 632 9.85 -40.58 9.62
CA PRO A 632 10.14 -41.98 9.90
C PRO A 632 9.57 -42.85 8.78
N SER A 633 10.42 -43.66 8.16
CA SER A 633 10.14 -44.92 7.46
C SER A 633 8.79 -45.03 6.71
N LEU A 634 8.75 -44.55 5.47
CA LEU A 634 7.94 -45.19 4.43
C LEU A 634 8.90 -45.97 3.52
N THR A 635 9.08 -47.24 3.84
CA THR A 635 9.65 -48.23 2.93
C THR A 635 8.76 -48.32 1.70
N PHE A 636 9.23 -47.82 0.55
CA PHE A 636 8.66 -48.20 -0.74
C PHE A 636 9.26 -49.54 -1.13
N SER A 637 8.47 -50.59 -1.03
CA SER A 637 8.72 -51.87 -1.68
C SER A 637 8.69 -51.65 -3.20
N ASN A 638 9.86 -51.75 -3.83
CA ASN A 638 10.00 -51.88 -5.27
C ASN A 638 9.33 -53.19 -5.72
N GLN A 639 8.30 -53.08 -6.56
CA GLN A 639 8.01 -54.10 -7.56
C GLN A 639 8.12 -53.43 -8.93
N SER A 640 9.26 -53.66 -9.57
CA SER A 640 9.39 -53.55 -11.02
C SER A 640 8.63 -54.70 -11.69
N PRO A 641 8.26 -54.54 -12.97
CA PRO A 641 8.88 -55.43 -13.92
C PRO A 641 9.46 -54.70 -15.14
N ASN A 642 10.74 -54.99 -15.35
CA ASN A 642 11.41 -55.38 -16.58
C ASN A 642 11.37 -54.50 -17.84
N ASN A 643 12.61 -54.13 -18.23
CA ASN A 643 13.24 -54.26 -19.56
C ASN A 643 12.58 -53.47 -20.72
N THR A 644 13.29 -52.71 -21.54
CA THR A 644 14.59 -53.01 -22.17
C THR A 644 15.13 -51.73 -22.82
N THR A 645 16.45 -51.49 -22.72
CA THR A 645 17.28 -50.67 -23.64
C THR A 645 17.26 -51.29 -25.06
N PRO A 646 17.84 -50.69 -26.14
CA PRO A 646 18.96 -49.72 -26.22
C PRO A 646 18.68 -48.61 -27.29
N GLU A 647 19.55 -47.73 -27.81
CA GLU A 647 21.00 -47.61 -27.89
C GLU A 647 21.35 -46.19 -28.42
N THR A 648 22.62 -45.84 -28.26
CA THR A 648 23.41 -44.67 -28.67
C THR A 648 23.24 -44.12 -30.09
N ARG A 649 23.56 -42.81 -30.29
CA ARG A 649 24.70 -42.36 -31.13
C ARG A 649 24.99 -40.85 -31.04
N ASN A 650 26.28 -40.55 -30.91
CA ASN A 650 26.94 -39.26 -31.09
C ASN A 650 26.75 -38.70 -32.50
N HIS A 651 26.85 -37.37 -32.67
CA HIS A 651 27.77 -36.75 -33.64
C HIS A 651 28.01 -35.27 -33.31
N SER A 652 29.26 -34.88 -33.49
CA SER A 652 29.94 -33.62 -33.27
C SER A 652 30.02 -32.75 -34.53
N GLU A 653 30.46 -31.49 -34.35
CA GLU A 653 31.13 -30.61 -35.34
C GLU A 653 30.26 -29.98 -36.45
N ALA A 654 30.51 -28.79 -37.00
CA ALA A 654 31.54 -27.75 -36.84
C ALA A 654 31.04 -26.42 -37.46
N ALA A 655 31.85 -25.38 -37.26
CA ALA A 655 31.68 -23.97 -37.63
C ALA A 655 31.86 -23.63 -39.13
N SER A 656 31.44 -22.42 -39.52
CA SER A 656 32.13 -21.45 -40.42
C SER A 656 31.18 -20.26 -40.73
N SER A 657 31.55 -19.03 -40.35
CA SER A 657 32.04 -17.92 -41.22
C SER A 657 31.07 -17.53 -42.34
N SER A 658 30.74 -16.30 -42.72
CA SER A 658 31.24 -14.93 -42.52
C SER A 658 30.62 -14.16 -43.70
N THR A 659 30.15 -12.91 -43.54
CA THR A 659 30.38 -11.81 -44.52
C THR A 659 29.63 -10.55 -44.10
N SER A 660 30.40 -9.46 -44.06
CA SER A 660 30.03 -8.06 -43.92
C SER A 660 29.63 -7.44 -45.27
N VAL A 661 28.71 -6.47 -45.25
CA VAL A 661 28.56 -5.43 -46.29
C VAL A 661 28.20 -4.11 -45.58
N GLU A 662 28.88 -3.04 -45.99
CA GLU A 662 28.89 -1.65 -45.49
C GLU A 662 27.78 -0.75 -46.06
N GLU A 663 27.51 0.36 -45.32
CA GLU A 663 27.11 1.73 -45.74
C GLU A 663 25.80 1.94 -46.55
N GLU A 664 24.95 2.97 -46.38
CA GLU A 664 25.02 4.35 -45.84
C GLU A 664 23.56 4.89 -45.61
N PRO A 665 23.35 6.14 -45.09
CA PRO A 665 22.11 6.57 -44.41
C PRO A 665 21.09 7.33 -45.27
N ARG A 666 19.82 7.40 -44.81
CA ARG A 666 18.83 8.38 -45.31
C ARG A 666 18.05 9.04 -44.17
N GLN A 667 18.18 10.36 -44.08
CA GLN A 667 17.22 11.28 -43.45
C GLN A 667 15.96 11.40 -44.35
N TYR A 668 14.77 11.53 -43.76
CA TYR A 668 13.83 12.64 -43.97
C TYR A 668 12.53 12.47 -43.14
N GLU A 669 12.26 13.51 -42.35
CA GLU A 669 10.97 14.17 -42.03
C GLU A 669 9.73 13.43 -41.49
N SER A 670 9.41 13.78 -40.24
CA SER A 670 8.19 14.46 -39.78
C SER A 670 6.97 14.50 -40.72
N GLN A 671 5.86 13.89 -40.28
CA GLN A 671 4.54 14.54 -40.09
C GLN A 671 3.47 13.52 -39.66
N THR A 672 2.98 13.63 -38.43
CA THR A 672 1.78 12.94 -37.92
C THR A 672 0.54 13.82 -38.10
N PRO A 673 -0.60 13.33 -38.64
CA PRO A 673 -1.89 14.02 -38.55
C PRO A 673 -2.53 13.81 -37.17
N LYS A 674 -3.26 14.84 -36.73
CA LYS A 674 -3.80 15.11 -35.40
C LYS A 674 -4.78 14.05 -34.87
N GLY A 675 -4.75 13.91 -33.54
CA GLY A 675 -5.41 12.89 -32.74
C GLY A 675 -6.93 12.98 -32.65
N THR A 676 -7.58 11.83 -32.67
CA THR A 676 -8.88 11.63 -32.04
C THR A 676 -8.62 10.93 -30.70
N ARG A 677 -9.01 11.55 -29.58
CA ARG A 677 -8.79 11.00 -28.24
C ARG A 677 -9.60 9.70 -28.05
N PRO A 678 -9.07 8.70 -27.33
CA PRO A 678 -9.79 7.43 -27.13
C PRO A 678 -10.95 7.62 -26.14
N ARG A 679 -12.19 7.41 -26.62
CA ARG A 679 -13.39 7.24 -25.78
C ARG A 679 -13.29 5.94 -24.97
N PRO A 680 -13.96 5.82 -23.80
CA PRO A 680 -14.43 4.53 -23.33
C PRO A 680 -15.34 3.96 -24.43
N GLU A 681 -15.06 2.75 -24.89
CA GLU A 681 -15.78 2.11 -26.00
C GLU A 681 -17.18 1.65 -25.52
N TYR A 682 -18.08 2.61 -25.27
CA TYR A 682 -19.51 2.33 -25.14
C TYR A 682 -20.02 1.85 -26.50
N GLN A 683 -20.78 0.76 -26.52
CA GLN A 683 -21.51 0.38 -27.73
C GLN A 683 -22.47 1.53 -28.10
N ASP A 684 -22.72 1.77 -29.39
CA ASP A 684 -23.53 2.91 -29.87
C ASP A 684 -24.89 3.02 -29.16
N GLU A 685 -25.49 1.90 -28.78
CA GLU A 685 -26.76 1.84 -28.05
C GLU A 685 -26.62 2.28 -26.58
N GLN A 686 -25.52 1.93 -25.91
CA GLN A 686 -25.25 2.34 -24.52
C GLN A 686 -25.02 3.85 -24.41
N ALA A 687 -24.27 4.44 -25.35
CA ALA A 687 -24.05 5.88 -25.40
C ALA A 687 -25.34 6.66 -25.67
N ARG A 688 -26.20 6.15 -26.57
CA ARG A 688 -27.52 6.74 -26.84
C ARG A 688 -28.41 6.72 -25.60
N LEU A 689 -28.45 5.59 -24.89
CA LEU A 689 -29.19 5.46 -23.64
C LEU A 689 -28.68 6.42 -22.57
N LEU A 690 -27.38 6.44 -22.29
CA LEU A 690 -26.81 7.31 -21.25
C LEU A 690 -27.07 8.78 -21.55
N ASN A 691 -26.94 9.20 -22.81
CA ASN A 691 -27.28 10.56 -23.25
C ASN A 691 -28.76 10.90 -23.06
N ALA A 692 -29.68 9.99 -23.42
CA ALA A 692 -31.11 10.19 -23.17
C ALA A 692 -31.44 10.23 -21.67
N SER A 693 -30.73 9.45 -20.86
CA SER A 693 -30.90 9.37 -19.41
C SER A 693 -30.60 10.70 -18.70
N LEU A 694 -29.66 11.49 -19.21
CA LEU A 694 -29.30 12.80 -18.65
C LEU A 694 -30.51 13.76 -18.57
N ARG A 695 -31.44 13.68 -19.54
CA ARG A 695 -32.67 14.51 -19.56
C ARG A 695 -33.57 14.26 -18.36
N HIS A 696 -33.48 13.09 -17.74
CA HIS A 696 -34.31 12.68 -16.61
C HIS A 696 -33.64 12.93 -15.25
N VAL A 697 -32.34 13.24 -15.21
CA VAL A 697 -31.58 13.41 -13.97
C VAL A 697 -32.15 14.51 -13.07
N ASN A 698 -32.61 15.62 -13.63
CA ASN A 698 -33.16 16.71 -12.82
C ASN A 698 -34.42 16.30 -12.03
N ARG A 699 -35.22 15.39 -12.60
CA ARG A 699 -36.44 14.90 -11.97
C ARG A 699 -36.19 13.67 -11.10
N LEU A 700 -35.41 12.71 -11.60
CA LEU A 700 -35.23 11.38 -11.01
C LEU A 700 -33.90 11.20 -10.25
N GLY A 701 -33.01 12.19 -10.29
CA GLY A 701 -31.66 12.11 -9.74
C GLY A 701 -30.71 11.27 -10.59
N TRP A 702 -29.48 11.12 -10.11
CA TRP A 702 -28.47 10.23 -10.69
C TRP A 702 -28.77 8.78 -10.29
N THR A 703 -29.86 8.22 -10.84
CA THR A 703 -30.45 6.93 -10.42
C THR A 703 -30.66 5.97 -11.60
N GLU A 704 -30.78 4.68 -11.29
CA GLU A 704 -31.22 3.67 -12.26
C GLU A 704 -32.58 4.02 -12.90
N ALA A 705 -33.48 4.69 -12.17
CA ALA A 705 -34.76 5.14 -12.72
C ALA A 705 -34.61 6.16 -13.86
N ALA A 706 -33.60 7.06 -13.78
CA ALA A 706 -33.26 7.96 -14.88
C ALA A 706 -32.76 7.19 -16.11
N MET A 707 -32.02 6.10 -15.89
CA MET A 707 -31.54 5.22 -16.96
C MET A 707 -32.66 4.40 -17.61
N ILE A 708 -33.64 3.92 -16.82
CA ILE A 708 -34.84 3.24 -17.33
C ILE A 708 -35.67 4.19 -18.20
N ALA A 709 -35.84 5.44 -17.77
CA ALA A 709 -36.52 6.45 -18.57
C ALA A 709 -35.76 6.75 -19.87
N GLY A 710 -34.43 6.90 -19.81
CA GLY A 710 -33.58 7.09 -20.99
C GLY A 710 -33.64 5.91 -21.97
N ALA A 711 -33.66 4.66 -21.47
CA ALA A 711 -33.79 3.46 -22.30
C ALA A 711 -35.11 3.45 -23.10
N ARG A 712 -36.22 3.84 -22.45
CA ARG A 712 -37.54 3.96 -23.08
C ARG A 712 -37.56 5.03 -24.18
N ASP A 713 -36.91 6.17 -23.96
CA ASP A 713 -36.84 7.27 -24.93
C ASP A 713 -36.09 6.88 -26.22
N VAL A 714 -35.10 6.00 -26.12
CA VAL A 714 -34.31 5.53 -27.28
C VAL A 714 -34.81 4.20 -27.87
N GLY A 715 -35.94 3.67 -27.37
CA GLY A 715 -36.54 2.43 -27.86
C GLY A 715 -35.73 1.16 -27.53
N VAL A 716 -34.91 1.20 -26.47
CA VAL A 716 -34.07 0.07 -26.04
C VAL A 716 -34.67 -0.60 -24.79
N SER A 717 -34.59 -1.93 -24.70
CA SER A 717 -35.08 -2.68 -23.54
C SER A 717 -34.37 -2.24 -22.24
N PRO A 718 -35.09 -1.99 -21.13
CA PRO A 718 -34.48 -1.65 -19.83
C PRO A 718 -33.47 -2.68 -19.31
N SER A 719 -33.51 -3.93 -19.81
CA SER A 719 -32.53 -4.97 -19.49
C SER A 719 -31.09 -4.59 -19.84
N ILE A 720 -30.87 -3.69 -20.81
CA ILE A 720 -29.54 -3.17 -21.17
C ILE A 720 -28.86 -2.47 -19.99
N ILE A 721 -29.63 -1.97 -19.01
CA ILE A 721 -29.06 -1.28 -17.85
C ILE A 721 -28.21 -2.23 -16.99
N GLY A 722 -28.55 -3.52 -16.99
CA GLY A 722 -27.73 -4.57 -16.37
C GLY A 722 -26.35 -4.75 -17.02
N SER A 723 -26.11 -4.18 -18.20
CA SER A 723 -24.79 -4.16 -18.85
C SER A 723 -23.83 -3.10 -18.29
N PHE A 724 -24.31 -2.15 -17.49
CA PHE A 724 -23.47 -1.16 -16.82
C PHE A 724 -22.99 -1.69 -15.45
N PRO A 725 -21.72 -2.11 -15.30
CA PRO A 725 -21.23 -2.78 -14.08
C PRO A 725 -21.30 -1.90 -12.82
N ARG A 726 -21.42 -0.58 -12.99
CA ARG A 726 -21.52 0.40 -11.89
C ARG A 726 -22.75 1.31 -11.99
N LYS A 727 -23.73 0.93 -12.82
CA LYS A 727 -25.04 1.59 -12.99
C LYS A 727 -25.00 3.12 -12.91
N GLU A 728 -25.43 3.72 -11.81
CA GLU A 728 -25.48 5.18 -11.59
C GLU A 728 -24.12 5.86 -11.77
N ALA A 729 -23.03 5.18 -11.40
CA ALA A 729 -21.68 5.70 -11.60
C ALA A 729 -21.32 5.79 -13.09
N ALA A 730 -21.84 4.90 -13.93
CA ALA A 730 -21.64 4.99 -15.38
C ALA A 730 -22.38 6.20 -15.99
N LEU A 731 -23.54 6.56 -15.45
CA LEU A 731 -24.28 7.76 -15.86
C LEU A 731 -23.52 9.05 -15.48
N VAL A 732 -22.99 9.11 -14.26
CA VAL A 732 -22.15 10.23 -13.81
C VAL A 732 -20.85 10.29 -14.61
N GLU A 733 -20.19 9.15 -14.85
CA GLU A 733 -18.96 9.05 -15.62
C GLU A 733 -19.15 9.54 -17.06
N PHE A 734 -20.23 9.10 -17.73
CA PHE A 734 -20.59 9.52 -19.07
C PHE A 734 -20.81 11.04 -19.17
N PHE A 735 -21.52 11.63 -18.19
CA PHE A 735 -21.69 13.07 -18.14
C PHE A 735 -20.36 13.83 -17.98
N MET A 736 -19.46 13.32 -17.13
CA MET A 736 -18.15 13.93 -16.91
C MET A 736 -17.26 13.84 -18.15
N ASP A 737 -17.30 12.73 -18.89
CA ASP A 737 -16.58 12.54 -20.15
C ASP A 737 -17.14 13.44 -21.26
N ASP A 738 -18.46 13.57 -21.38
CA ASP A 738 -19.11 14.48 -22.33
C ASP A 738 -18.75 15.94 -22.04
N CYS A 739 -18.75 16.37 -20.77
CA CYS A 739 -18.31 17.71 -20.39
C CYS A 739 -16.83 17.96 -20.71
N LEU A 740 -15.98 16.97 -20.50
CA LEU A 740 -14.54 17.08 -20.80
C LEU A 740 -14.30 17.20 -22.31
N GLN A 741 -15.04 16.43 -23.12
CA GLN A 741 -14.96 16.52 -24.58
C GLN A 741 -15.43 17.89 -25.10
N ARG A 742 -16.58 18.38 -24.62
CA ARG A 742 -17.09 19.71 -25.00
C ARG A 742 -16.14 20.84 -24.60
N LEU A 743 -15.44 20.69 -23.48
CA LEU A 743 -14.39 21.62 -23.07
C LEU A 743 -13.21 21.57 -24.03
N ALA A 744 -12.75 20.38 -24.42
CA ALA A 744 -11.69 20.21 -25.40
C ALA A 744 -12.07 20.81 -26.77
N ASP A 745 -13.29 20.59 -27.25
CA ASP A 745 -13.78 21.16 -28.51
C ASP A 745 -13.79 22.70 -28.48
N ARG A 746 -14.13 23.31 -27.32
CA ARG A 746 -14.08 24.77 -27.11
C ARG A 746 -12.64 25.30 -26.99
N ILE A 747 -11.72 24.51 -26.47
CA ILE A 747 -10.30 24.85 -26.42
C ILE A 747 -9.74 24.84 -27.85
N ASP A 748 -10.07 23.81 -28.63
CA ASP A 748 -9.59 23.61 -30.00
C ASP A 748 -10.18 24.61 -31.00
N SER A 749 -11.43 25.07 -30.79
CA SER A 749 -12.02 26.12 -31.64
C SER A 749 -11.32 27.46 -31.47
N GLY A 750 -10.67 27.71 -30.33
CA GLY A 750 -9.83 28.89 -30.06
C GLY A 750 -10.57 30.23 -30.07
N GLU A 751 -11.89 30.24 -30.32
CA GLU A 751 -12.71 31.40 -30.72
C GLU A 751 -12.88 32.44 -29.60
N ASP A 752 -12.30 32.20 -28.43
CA ASP A 752 -12.61 32.91 -27.19
C ASP A 752 -11.43 33.05 -26.21
N LEU A 753 -10.25 32.53 -26.57
CA LEU A 753 -9.08 32.39 -25.67
C LEU A 753 -7.86 33.20 -26.14
N SER A 754 -7.78 33.53 -27.43
CA SER A 754 -6.60 34.13 -28.07
C SER A 754 -6.19 35.49 -27.49
N ASN A 755 -7.16 36.29 -27.01
CA ASN A 755 -6.93 37.65 -26.50
C ASN A 755 -6.89 37.77 -24.97
N LEU A 756 -7.03 36.67 -24.23
CA LEU A 756 -7.09 36.68 -22.76
C LEU A 756 -5.72 36.39 -22.14
N ILE A 757 -5.43 37.02 -20.99
CA ILE A 757 -4.25 36.67 -20.19
C ILE A 757 -4.44 35.29 -19.52
N PRO A 758 -3.37 34.58 -19.12
CA PRO A 758 -3.49 33.21 -18.60
C PRO A 758 -4.47 33.02 -17.43
N SER A 759 -4.53 33.99 -16.50
CA SER A 759 -5.49 33.98 -15.38
C SER A 759 -6.94 34.03 -15.87
N GLU A 760 -7.23 34.90 -16.84
CA GLU A 760 -8.55 35.02 -17.46
C GLU A 760 -8.93 33.77 -18.26
N ARG A 761 -7.95 33.14 -18.95
CA ARG A 761 -8.16 31.85 -19.63
C ARG A 761 -8.58 30.76 -18.65
N ILE A 762 -7.88 30.64 -17.52
CA ILE A 762 -8.20 29.65 -16.48
C ILE A 762 -9.58 29.90 -15.89
N THR A 763 -9.88 31.15 -15.51
CA THR A 763 -11.20 31.54 -15.04
C THR A 763 -12.28 31.16 -16.05
N LYS A 764 -12.11 31.51 -17.32
CA LYS A 764 -13.09 31.25 -18.39
C LYS A 764 -13.30 29.75 -18.57
N LEU A 765 -12.24 28.95 -18.60
CA LEU A 765 -12.32 27.50 -18.80
C LEU A 765 -12.93 26.76 -17.59
N VAL A 766 -12.57 27.15 -16.36
CA VAL A 766 -13.20 26.63 -15.14
C VAL A 766 -14.69 26.99 -15.11
N ARG A 767 -15.03 28.23 -15.44
CA ARG A 767 -16.42 28.71 -15.54
C ARG A 767 -17.21 27.91 -16.58
N ILE A 768 -16.70 27.78 -17.81
CA ILE A 768 -17.32 26.97 -18.87
C ILE A 768 -17.61 25.55 -18.38
N ARG A 769 -16.66 24.94 -17.66
CA ARG A 769 -16.82 23.58 -17.13
C ARG A 769 -17.91 23.48 -16.07
N LEU A 770 -18.00 24.46 -15.16
CA LEU A 770 -19.00 24.50 -14.09
C LEU A 770 -20.39 24.89 -14.60
N GLU A 771 -20.47 25.75 -15.62
CA GLU A 771 -21.72 26.08 -16.31
C GLU A 771 -22.36 24.85 -16.97
N MET A 772 -21.57 23.89 -17.46
CA MET A 772 -22.08 22.60 -17.94
C MET A 772 -22.73 21.75 -16.82
N GLN A 773 -22.35 21.96 -15.55
CA GLN A 773 -22.92 21.30 -14.38
C GLN A 773 -24.13 22.03 -13.81
N ALA A 774 -24.26 23.34 -14.07
CA ALA A 774 -25.33 24.18 -13.54
C ALA A 774 -26.74 23.59 -13.70
N PRO A 775 -27.12 22.98 -14.85
CA PRO A 775 -28.45 22.39 -15.01
C PRO A 775 -28.75 21.26 -14.01
N TYR A 776 -27.72 20.60 -13.49
CA TYR A 776 -27.81 19.44 -12.59
C TYR A 776 -27.46 19.77 -11.14
N ILE A 777 -27.20 21.05 -10.80
CA ILE A 777 -26.63 21.44 -9.50
C ILE A 777 -27.48 20.96 -8.32
N SER A 778 -28.81 20.97 -8.48
CA SER A 778 -29.76 20.55 -7.45
C SER A 778 -29.66 19.06 -7.08
N LYS A 779 -29.11 18.24 -7.99
CA LYS A 779 -28.86 16.81 -7.80
C LYS A 779 -27.37 16.49 -7.76
N TRP A 780 -26.49 17.48 -7.91
CA TRP A 780 -25.05 17.29 -7.95
C TRP A 780 -24.44 16.72 -6.66
N PRO A 781 -24.95 17.00 -5.44
CA PRO A 781 -24.48 16.32 -4.23
C PRO A 781 -24.61 14.78 -4.30
N GLN A 782 -25.63 14.27 -5.00
CA GLN A 782 -25.79 12.83 -5.24
C GLN A 782 -24.69 12.30 -6.17
N ALA A 783 -24.36 13.02 -7.25
CA ALA A 783 -23.25 12.66 -8.14
C ALA A 783 -21.90 12.65 -7.39
N LEU A 784 -21.64 13.66 -6.54
CA LEU A 784 -20.43 13.71 -5.72
C LEU A 784 -20.36 12.53 -4.73
N SER A 785 -21.49 12.14 -4.15
CA SER A 785 -21.56 10.95 -3.28
C SER A 785 -21.26 9.66 -4.04
N ILE A 786 -21.79 9.51 -5.26
CA ILE A 786 -21.50 8.36 -6.15
C ILE A 786 -20.01 8.34 -6.52
N GLN A 787 -19.41 9.48 -6.85
CA GLN A 787 -17.98 9.60 -7.17
C GLN A 787 -17.07 9.31 -5.97
N ALA A 788 -17.51 9.64 -4.74
CA ALA A 788 -16.75 9.41 -3.52
C ALA A 788 -16.75 7.95 -3.03
N HIS A 789 -17.60 7.09 -3.60
CA HIS A 789 -17.63 5.67 -3.24
C HIS A 789 -16.28 5.00 -3.58
N PRO A 790 -15.69 4.15 -2.70
CA PRO A 790 -14.34 3.60 -2.89
C PRO A 790 -14.09 2.93 -4.25
N LEU A 791 -15.13 2.31 -4.83
CA LEU A 791 -15.08 1.66 -6.15
C LEU A 791 -15.00 2.65 -7.33
N ASN A 792 -15.42 3.90 -7.15
CA ASN A 792 -15.50 4.94 -8.18
C ASN A 792 -14.37 5.98 -8.07
N VAL A 793 -13.74 6.08 -6.89
CA VAL A 793 -12.63 6.99 -6.60
C VAL A 793 -11.55 6.96 -7.70
N PRO A 794 -10.99 5.81 -8.14
CA PRO A 794 -9.93 5.81 -9.15
C PRO A 794 -10.34 6.46 -10.47
N THR A 795 -11.56 6.21 -10.96
CA THR A 795 -12.07 6.78 -12.21
C THR A 795 -12.39 8.27 -12.07
N SER A 796 -13.00 8.67 -10.96
CA SER A 796 -13.32 10.08 -10.70
C SER A 796 -12.05 10.93 -10.53
N PHE A 797 -11.00 10.41 -9.90
CA PHE A 797 -9.70 11.07 -9.81
C PHE A 797 -9.03 11.20 -11.18
N LYS A 798 -9.14 10.18 -12.04
CA LYS A 798 -8.61 10.23 -13.41
C LYS A 798 -9.29 11.33 -14.24
N GLN A 799 -10.62 11.41 -14.22
CA GLN A 799 -11.38 12.45 -14.95
C GLN A 799 -11.05 13.86 -14.45
N ARG A 800 -10.92 14.05 -13.12
CA ARG A 800 -10.51 15.34 -12.54
C ARG A 800 -9.08 15.72 -12.95
N ALA A 801 -8.16 14.76 -13.00
CA ALA A 801 -6.79 15.03 -13.46
C ALA A 801 -6.78 15.47 -14.95
N MET A 802 -7.51 14.77 -15.81
CA MET A 802 -7.62 15.13 -17.23
C MET A 802 -8.22 16.52 -17.45
N LEU A 803 -9.24 16.89 -16.67
CA LEU A 803 -9.83 18.22 -16.71
C LEU A 803 -8.80 19.32 -16.36
N VAL A 804 -8.06 19.12 -15.28
CA VAL A 804 -7.04 20.08 -14.84
C VAL A 804 -5.96 20.22 -15.91
N ASP A 805 -5.57 19.13 -16.55
CA ASP A 805 -4.55 19.11 -17.60
C ASP A 805 -4.98 19.90 -18.84
N ASP A 806 -6.21 19.70 -19.29
CA ASP A 806 -6.75 20.37 -20.47
C ASP A 806 -6.87 21.89 -20.25
N ILE A 807 -7.37 22.31 -19.08
CA ILE A 807 -7.47 23.74 -18.74
C ILE A 807 -6.08 24.38 -18.71
N TRP A 808 -5.10 23.67 -18.16
CA TRP A 808 -3.75 24.21 -18.00
C TRP A 808 -2.98 24.28 -19.32
N HIS A 809 -3.15 23.28 -20.18
CA HIS A 809 -2.62 23.28 -21.53
C HIS A 809 -3.18 24.46 -22.35
N ALA A 810 -4.50 24.69 -22.27
CA ALA A 810 -5.17 25.79 -22.96
C ALA A 810 -4.82 27.18 -22.40
N ALA A 811 -4.41 27.28 -21.13
CA ALA A 811 -3.94 28.52 -20.52
C ALA A 811 -2.56 28.97 -21.06
N GLY A 812 -1.86 28.13 -21.82
CA GLY A 812 -0.57 28.43 -22.44
C GLY A 812 0.64 28.03 -21.58
N ASP A 813 0.54 26.96 -20.78
CA ASP A 813 1.66 26.49 -19.96
C ASP A 813 2.64 25.62 -20.78
N GLU A 814 3.87 26.11 -20.93
CA GLU A 814 5.04 25.35 -21.47
C GLU A 814 6.05 24.99 -20.35
N ALA A 815 5.61 24.93 -19.08
CA ALA A 815 6.52 24.85 -17.95
C ALA A 815 7.06 23.44 -17.64
N SER A 816 8.20 23.44 -16.95
CA SER A 816 8.93 22.25 -16.49
C SER A 816 8.20 21.45 -15.38
N ASP A 817 8.66 20.21 -15.15
CA ASP A 817 7.97 19.18 -14.34
C ASP A 817 7.60 19.57 -12.89
N VAL A 818 8.29 20.53 -12.25
CA VAL A 818 8.03 20.89 -10.84
C VAL A 818 6.93 21.96 -10.72
N ASP A 819 6.94 22.95 -11.61
CA ASP A 819 5.87 23.95 -11.75
C ASP A 819 4.54 23.28 -12.12
N TRP A 820 4.60 22.23 -12.93
CA TRP A 820 3.48 21.43 -13.37
C TRP A 820 2.64 20.83 -12.24
N TYR A 821 3.25 20.23 -11.22
CA TYR A 821 2.50 19.63 -10.11
C TYR A 821 1.85 20.67 -9.21
N MET A 822 2.53 21.79 -8.93
CA MET A 822 1.95 22.87 -8.12
C MET A 822 0.79 23.54 -8.84
N LYS A 823 0.95 23.82 -10.13
CA LYS A 823 -0.09 24.41 -10.97
C LYS A 823 -1.32 23.52 -11.08
N ARG A 824 -1.13 22.21 -11.29
CA ARG A 824 -2.21 21.20 -11.27
C ARG A 824 -2.90 21.11 -9.92
N ALA A 825 -2.14 21.13 -8.82
CA ALA A 825 -2.71 21.08 -7.48
C ALA A 825 -3.52 22.35 -7.15
N ALA A 826 -3.00 23.53 -7.52
CA ALA A 826 -3.66 24.81 -7.34
C ALA A 826 -4.95 24.88 -8.17
N LEU A 827 -4.90 24.56 -9.46
CA LEU A 827 -6.08 24.56 -10.32
C LEU A 827 -7.11 23.51 -9.88
N GLY A 828 -6.68 22.30 -9.51
CA GLY A 828 -7.56 21.27 -8.97
C GLY A 828 -8.24 21.69 -7.67
N ALA A 829 -7.54 22.42 -6.80
CA ALA A 829 -8.09 22.99 -5.57
C ALA A 829 -9.06 24.13 -5.85
N ILE A 830 -8.74 25.05 -6.77
CA ILE A 830 -9.64 26.11 -7.23
C ILE A 830 -10.93 25.50 -7.78
N TYR A 831 -10.81 24.56 -8.74
CA TYR A 831 -11.97 23.91 -9.34
C TYR A 831 -12.85 23.22 -8.29
N SER A 832 -12.25 22.44 -7.40
CA SER A 832 -13.01 21.69 -6.39
C SER A 832 -13.63 22.60 -5.33
N ALA A 833 -12.95 23.67 -4.92
CA ALA A 833 -13.49 24.65 -3.98
C ALA A 833 -14.65 25.44 -4.61
N THR A 834 -14.52 25.84 -5.87
CA THR A 834 -15.58 26.55 -6.60
C THR A 834 -16.77 25.62 -6.89
N GLU A 835 -16.54 24.35 -7.23
CA GLU A 835 -17.59 23.35 -7.40
C GLU A 835 -18.40 23.16 -6.11
N VAL A 836 -17.73 23.10 -4.95
CA VAL A 836 -18.42 23.00 -3.65
C VAL A 836 -19.13 24.31 -3.29
N TYR A 837 -18.53 25.46 -3.56
CA TYR A 837 -19.14 26.77 -3.32
C TYR A 837 -20.43 26.95 -4.13
N MET A 838 -20.43 26.52 -5.39
CA MET A 838 -21.57 26.56 -6.31
C MET A 838 -22.79 25.77 -5.78
N LEU A 839 -22.59 24.73 -4.96
CA LEU A 839 -23.69 23.99 -4.34
C LEU A 839 -24.47 24.81 -3.31
N THR A 840 -23.85 25.85 -2.77
CA THR A 840 -24.41 26.71 -1.71
C THR A 840 -24.80 28.10 -2.20
N ASP A 841 -24.51 28.42 -3.45
CA ASP A 841 -24.77 29.72 -4.05
C ASP A 841 -26.24 29.84 -4.51
N SER A 842 -26.95 30.81 -3.95
CA SER A 842 -28.34 31.14 -4.28
C SER A 842 -28.48 32.44 -5.09
N SER A 843 -27.36 33.05 -5.50
CA SER A 843 -27.37 34.25 -6.33
C SER A 843 -27.84 33.95 -7.75
N PRO A 844 -28.46 34.93 -8.45
CA PRO A 844 -28.83 34.77 -9.85
C PRO A 844 -27.62 34.38 -10.70
N ASP A 845 -27.78 33.37 -11.56
CA ASP A 845 -26.75 32.85 -12.47
C ASP A 845 -25.40 32.48 -11.81
N PHE A 846 -25.41 32.14 -10.52
CA PHE A 846 -24.21 31.82 -9.71
C PHE A 846 -23.18 32.95 -9.67
N ASN A 847 -23.65 34.20 -9.65
CA ASN A 847 -22.79 35.38 -9.62
C ASN A 847 -21.76 35.35 -8.47
N ASP A 848 -22.15 34.93 -7.27
CA ASP A 848 -21.26 34.84 -6.12
C ASP A 848 -20.19 33.76 -6.32
N THR A 849 -20.53 32.64 -6.97
CA THR A 849 -19.57 31.59 -7.38
C THR A 849 -18.54 32.14 -8.34
N TRP A 850 -18.93 32.98 -9.30
CA TRP A 850 -18.00 33.57 -10.26
C TRP A 850 -17.09 34.62 -9.61
N VAL A 851 -17.61 35.41 -8.67
CA VAL A 851 -16.79 36.31 -7.83
C VAL A 851 -15.79 35.50 -7.00
N PHE A 852 -16.23 34.41 -6.38
CA PHE A 852 -15.36 33.51 -5.63
C PHE A 852 -14.25 32.90 -6.51
N LEU A 853 -14.60 32.40 -7.70
CA LEU A 853 -13.65 31.86 -8.67
C LEU A 853 -12.62 32.91 -9.08
N ASN A 854 -13.07 34.12 -9.43
CA ASN A 854 -12.19 35.23 -9.82
C ASN A 854 -11.21 35.58 -8.70
N GLY A 855 -11.69 35.66 -7.45
CA GLY A 855 -10.86 35.89 -6.28
C GLY A 855 -9.77 34.83 -6.12
N ARG A 856 -10.15 33.55 -6.20
CA ARG A 856 -9.21 32.42 -6.03
C ARG A 856 -8.17 32.32 -7.14
N VAL A 857 -8.56 32.60 -8.38
CA VAL A 857 -7.59 32.64 -9.50
C VAL A 857 -6.67 33.84 -9.33
N LYS A 858 -7.21 35.02 -8.99
CA LYS A 858 -6.42 36.23 -8.72
C LYS A 858 -5.41 36.02 -7.60
N ASP A 859 -5.81 35.45 -6.46
CA ASP A 859 -4.92 35.15 -5.33
C ASP A 859 -3.70 34.33 -5.77
N VAL A 860 -3.90 33.33 -6.64
CA VAL A 860 -2.82 32.46 -7.14
C VAL A 860 -1.89 33.18 -8.13
N PHE A 861 -2.42 34.07 -8.96
CA PHE A 861 -1.62 34.83 -9.93
C PHE A 861 -0.91 36.04 -9.32
N ASP A 862 -1.55 36.75 -8.38
CA ASP A 862 -0.94 37.86 -7.64
C ASP A 862 0.23 37.35 -6.79
N MET A 863 0.09 36.17 -6.17
CA MET A 863 1.18 35.53 -5.44
C MET A 863 2.39 35.21 -6.34
N LYS A 864 2.17 34.91 -7.63
CA LYS A 864 3.25 34.70 -8.61
C LYS A 864 3.92 36.03 -9.01
N ASN A 865 3.14 37.09 -9.20
CA ASN A 865 3.66 38.42 -9.51
C ASN A 865 4.45 39.01 -8.34
N THR A 866 3.98 38.84 -7.09
CA THR A 866 4.71 39.28 -5.89
C THR A 866 6.08 38.60 -5.80
N ILE A 867 6.19 37.32 -6.18
CA ILE A 867 7.46 36.58 -6.20
C ILE A 867 8.40 37.11 -7.30
N GLN A 868 7.89 37.48 -8.48
CA GLN A 868 8.69 38.06 -9.57
C GLN A 868 9.13 39.50 -9.27
N GLU A 869 8.26 40.33 -8.68
CA GLU A 869 8.59 41.70 -8.27
C GLU A 869 9.62 41.72 -7.14
N VAL A 870 9.53 40.83 -6.15
CA VAL A 870 10.54 40.68 -5.08
C VAL A 870 11.90 40.26 -5.66
N LYS A 871 11.91 39.43 -6.72
CA LYS A 871 13.13 39.04 -7.42
C LYS A 871 13.76 40.23 -8.19
N TYR A 872 12.94 41.02 -8.88
CA TYR A 872 13.39 42.22 -9.59
C TYR A 872 13.85 43.34 -8.63
N LEU A 873 13.20 43.48 -7.47
CA LEU A 873 13.62 44.39 -6.40
C LEU A 873 14.97 43.95 -5.78
N ALA A 874 15.17 42.65 -5.59
CA ALA A 874 16.44 42.12 -5.08
C ALA A 874 17.60 42.33 -6.06
N GLU A 875 17.34 42.23 -7.37
CA GLU A 875 18.33 42.48 -8.43
C GLU A 875 18.64 43.98 -8.59
N THR A 876 17.66 44.87 -8.43
CA THR A 876 17.86 46.33 -8.49
C THR A 876 18.50 46.91 -7.24
N VAL A 877 18.21 46.37 -6.05
CA VAL A 877 18.88 46.76 -4.79
C VAL A 877 20.33 46.23 -4.74
N GLY A 878 20.61 45.08 -5.37
CA GLY A 878 21.96 44.53 -5.50
C GLY A 878 22.91 45.35 -6.38
N ALA A 879 22.39 46.18 -7.29
CA ALA A 879 23.19 47.06 -8.14
C ALA A 879 23.49 48.44 -7.53
N GLY A 880 22.87 48.79 -6.39
CA GLY A 880 22.80 50.17 -5.90
C GLY A 880 23.63 50.54 -4.66
N MET A 881 24.10 49.60 -3.84
CA MET A 881 24.73 49.97 -2.55
C MET A 881 26.02 49.19 -2.26
N GLY A 882 27.14 49.86 -2.51
CA GLY A 882 28.48 49.44 -2.13
C GLY A 882 28.77 49.57 -0.63
N SER A 883 29.60 48.64 -0.16
CA SER A 883 30.56 48.73 0.95
C SER A 883 30.23 49.68 2.12
N SER A 884 29.47 49.22 3.11
CA SER A 884 29.56 49.80 4.47
C SER A 884 29.17 48.85 5.61
N LEU A 885 28.40 47.78 5.35
CA LEU A 885 27.98 46.86 6.42
C LEU A 885 28.97 45.75 6.79
N GLN A 886 30.15 45.70 6.16
CA GLN A 886 31.16 44.66 6.42
C GLN A 886 31.94 44.89 7.75
N GLY A 887 31.80 46.06 8.38
CA GLY A 887 32.47 46.40 9.64
C GLY A 887 31.65 46.12 10.91
N PHE A 888 30.32 46.08 10.83
CA PHE A 888 29.47 46.03 12.03
C PHE A 888 29.33 44.60 12.60
N MET A 889 29.37 43.56 11.76
CA MET A 889 29.16 42.18 12.24
C MET A 889 30.41 41.48 12.82
N LYS A 890 31.58 42.13 12.84
CA LYS A 890 32.82 41.53 13.38
C LYS A 890 33.00 41.67 14.91
N ARG A 891 31.99 42.19 15.63
CA ARG A 891 32.11 42.55 17.06
C ARG A 891 31.24 41.80 18.06
N VAL A 892 30.39 40.84 17.66
CA VAL A 892 29.34 40.32 18.57
C VAL A 892 29.49 38.86 19.04
N LEU A 893 30.53 38.11 18.68
CA LEU A 893 30.72 36.77 19.30
C LEU A 893 32.20 36.42 19.54
N PRO A 894 32.63 36.13 20.78
CA PRO A 894 33.88 35.42 21.04
C PRO A 894 33.66 33.90 21.04
N ARG A 895 34.38 33.27 20.10
CA ARG A 895 34.85 31.89 19.94
C ARG A 895 33.92 30.72 20.24
#